data_AF-A0A4V2EJR6-F1
#
_entry.id   AF-A0A4V2EJR6-F1
#
_cell.length_a   1.000
_cell.length_b   1.000
_cell.length_c   1.000
_cell.angle_alpha   90.00
_cell.angle_beta   90.00
_cell.angle_gamma   90.00
#
_symmetry.space_group_name_H-M   'P 1'
#
loop_
_entity.id
_entity.type
_entity.pdbx_description
1 polymer ?
#
loop_
_entity_poly.entity_id
_entity_poly.type
_entity_poly.pdbx_seq_one_letter_code
_entity_poly.pdbx_strand_id
1 'polypeptide(L)'
;MSIYQRALTHGVQRLITKPRLALPVLITLSLTLAAVLTVVAMSSNLIFKPLPDIKDEQNIYHVDRQVQVSEDFKISIINRHGAAEFADYYKQIGEVVTLHARANFVKVNDQNLAITKLTASNNFQTVIANTPLLIGEMPNLSNQEGAVWISESLWRNAFASSANVVGRQLELEGSQLIIRGVFADFRSFYSMDDIVSQQTWQFYDLASHLAGAPSNQFGGSNKLFIKTQNQVFTEEMLTQFWQHLFAKYETELASYKVTLEQMGTSSKVELYRAHLMKDQNTLIVFLFISVSALLFMATLNLFNLFLSHYQQREQEFATHLCLGSPRKRLFIIAFLENLPLFLLSALVGLFACAWIIRALPIISGGNIEMLSLVNLDLVTVGIAIFIVLIINAIFSLSAIFQCDLAALNQHINTSNKGVNAGKMSPLTKALFIAQLSSAALIMTGTALLAEATYNKVNVDLGFTPGNTMMVKVDFEGQGDPLPSEEQLRRAEEQRLHLEILDIKAQLSSAAQNVQPQLKILDSQSEPFGSNMMISMNFDEDTNEQITYMYKNIGADYVDAFGLKLLAGRNITAEEQTSLAQVAIINEPLALQLSKDGTIESAIGKQIGTLQIIGVIADHYSLVSKGRGYPTLMSPIINTANTGVFIMMQLPEGQTFKQSELETAMLSAHPKIKQLKFDSLASIWDNHIEQDRIRFYFISGLCVLTLLLAFVGSNAMAVGFSELKRFELAIRMATGATRVSLLKRTLQSITPLLLIAAGIAIALSSIGYGVLQQNHSSLPALSWTALGLFGFALLAIVLSAITWVVWRIINADPMRALREL
;
A
#
# COMPACT_ATOMS: atom_id res chain seq x y z
N MET A 1 3.97 -16.05 54.17
CA MET A 1 4.01 -15.73 52.72
C MET A 1 5.35 -16.21 52.17
N SER A 2 5.36 -17.01 51.11
CA SER A 2 6.60 -17.48 50.48
C SER A 2 7.43 -16.30 49.97
N ILE A 3 8.77 -16.41 49.95
CA ILE A 3 9.66 -15.36 49.44
C ILE A 3 9.31 -14.97 47.99
N TYR A 4 8.81 -15.93 47.21
CA TYR A 4 8.36 -15.73 45.83
C TYR A 4 7.05 -14.92 45.75
N GLN A 5 6.11 -15.17 46.67
CA GLN A 5 4.88 -14.37 46.77
C GLN A 5 5.20 -12.93 47.17
N ARG A 6 6.15 -12.73 48.09
CA ARG A 6 6.62 -11.39 48.47
C ARG A 6 7.23 -10.65 47.28
N ALA A 7 8.09 -11.32 46.50
CA ALA A 7 8.68 -10.74 45.29
C ALA A 7 7.61 -10.27 44.30
N LEU A 8 6.57 -11.08 44.07
CA LEU A 8 5.45 -10.71 43.20
C LEU A 8 4.67 -9.49 43.75
N THR A 9 4.33 -9.47 45.04
CA THR A 9 3.65 -8.30 45.66
C THR A 9 4.50 -7.04 45.60
N HIS A 10 5.81 -7.14 45.82
CA HIS A 10 6.72 -6.02 45.64
C HIS A 10 6.73 -5.53 44.20
N GLY A 11 6.73 -6.44 43.22
CA GLY A 11 6.59 -6.10 41.81
C GLY A 11 5.33 -5.32 41.48
N VAL A 12 4.18 -5.72 42.05
CA VAL A 12 2.91 -4.98 41.88
C VAL A 12 2.99 -3.59 42.54
N GLN A 13 3.50 -3.50 43.77
CA GLN A 13 3.66 -2.21 44.46
C GLN A 13 4.63 -1.27 43.73
N ARG A 14 5.64 -1.82 43.07
CA ARG A 14 6.65 -1.09 42.31
C ARG A 14 6.07 -0.28 41.15
N LEU A 15 4.99 -0.76 40.54
CA LEU A 15 4.26 -0.05 39.50
C LEU A 15 3.89 1.38 39.93
N ILE A 16 3.54 1.54 41.21
CA ILE A 16 3.07 2.81 41.78
C ILE A 16 4.22 3.54 42.49
N THR A 17 5.05 2.80 43.24
CA THR A 17 6.07 3.40 44.13
C THR A 17 7.34 3.84 43.41
N LYS A 18 7.65 3.31 42.22
CA LYS A 18 8.86 3.65 41.44
C LYS A 18 8.53 4.08 40.01
N PRO A 19 7.81 5.21 39.83
CA PRO A 19 7.36 5.66 38.50
C PRO A 19 8.51 5.96 37.53
N ARG A 20 9.69 6.36 38.05
CA ARG A 20 10.89 6.62 37.24
C ARG A 20 11.39 5.38 36.48
N LEU A 21 11.09 4.18 36.97
CA LEU A 21 11.39 2.92 36.28
C LEU A 21 10.18 2.40 35.52
N ALA A 22 9.01 2.34 36.19
CA ALA A 22 7.82 1.73 35.63
C ALA A 22 7.31 2.44 34.38
N LEU A 23 7.29 3.78 34.36
CA LEU A 23 6.69 4.56 33.28
C LEU A 23 7.48 4.47 31.96
N PRO A 24 8.84 4.61 31.95
CA PRO A 24 9.61 4.37 30.73
C PRO A 24 9.49 2.94 30.20
N VAL A 25 9.50 1.92 31.07
CA VAL A 25 9.32 0.52 30.66
C VAL A 25 7.95 0.32 30.02
N LEU A 26 6.89 0.79 30.69
CA LEU A 26 5.52 0.63 30.22
C LEU A 26 5.32 1.32 28.87
N ILE A 27 5.74 2.57 28.71
CA ILE A 27 5.59 3.32 27.46
C ILE A 27 6.41 2.68 26.33
N THR A 28 7.69 2.42 26.56
CA THR A 28 8.61 1.90 25.54
C THR A 28 8.17 0.53 25.06
N LEU A 29 7.90 -0.39 26.00
CA LEU A 29 7.57 -1.77 25.69
C LEU A 29 6.15 -1.89 25.14
N SER A 30 5.15 -1.18 25.68
CA SER A 30 3.78 -1.27 25.14
C SER A 30 3.69 -0.74 23.71
N LEU A 31 4.33 0.39 23.42
CA LEU A 31 4.29 1.01 22.10
C LEU A 31 5.06 0.18 21.05
N THR A 32 6.23 -0.35 21.40
CA THR A 32 6.94 -1.28 20.52
C THR A 32 6.20 -2.58 20.32
N LEU A 33 5.65 -3.16 21.39
CA LEU A 33 4.89 -4.40 21.27
C LEU A 33 3.62 -4.19 20.45
N ALA A 34 2.94 -3.03 20.55
CA ALA A 34 1.81 -2.71 19.69
C ALA A 34 2.18 -2.74 18.20
N ALA A 35 3.29 -2.11 17.82
CA ALA A 35 3.77 -2.11 16.43
C ALA A 35 4.19 -3.52 15.97
N VAL A 36 4.98 -4.24 16.78
CA VAL A 36 5.43 -5.61 16.48
C VAL A 36 4.23 -6.54 16.33
N LEU A 37 3.28 -6.51 17.27
CA LEU A 37 2.12 -7.39 17.25
C LEU A 37 1.16 -7.07 16.10
N THR A 38 1.08 -5.81 15.67
CA THR A 38 0.30 -5.44 14.48
C THR A 38 0.89 -6.11 13.24
N VAL A 39 2.21 -6.02 13.04
CA VAL A 39 2.88 -6.67 11.91
C VAL A 39 2.85 -8.19 12.01
N VAL A 40 2.98 -8.75 13.22
CA VAL A 40 2.83 -10.20 13.47
C VAL A 40 1.42 -10.66 13.14
N ALA A 41 0.38 -9.92 13.54
CA ALA A 41 -1.00 -10.25 13.21
C ALA A 41 -1.24 -10.17 11.69
N MET A 42 -0.72 -9.14 11.02
CA MET A 42 -0.79 -9.04 9.55
C MET A 42 -0.06 -10.21 8.89
N SER A 43 1.18 -10.49 9.28
CA SER A 43 1.97 -11.60 8.72
C SER A 43 1.30 -12.96 8.98
N SER A 44 0.81 -13.21 10.20
CA SER A 44 0.14 -14.46 10.54
C SER A 44 -1.13 -14.67 9.72
N ASN A 45 -2.01 -13.66 9.65
CA ASN A 45 -3.30 -13.81 8.96
C ASN A 45 -3.17 -13.76 7.42
N LEU A 46 -2.20 -13.01 6.88
CA LEU A 46 -2.07 -12.82 5.43
C LEU A 46 -1.09 -13.81 4.78
N ILE A 47 0.01 -14.16 5.45
CA ILE A 47 1.08 -15.00 4.87
C ILE A 47 0.95 -16.46 5.27
N PHE A 48 0.65 -16.74 6.55
CA PHE A 48 0.79 -18.09 7.10
C PHE A 48 -0.53 -18.87 7.22
N LYS A 49 -1.61 -18.24 7.67
CA LYS A 49 -2.91 -18.92 7.80
C LYS A 49 -3.50 -19.22 6.43
N PRO A 50 -4.13 -20.39 6.22
CA PRO A 50 -4.85 -20.67 4.98
C PRO A 50 -5.96 -19.64 4.75
N LEU A 51 -6.21 -19.29 3.49
CA LEU A 51 -7.33 -18.42 3.14
C LEU A 51 -8.65 -19.12 3.51
N PRO A 52 -9.56 -18.48 4.27
CA PRO A 52 -10.72 -19.17 4.85
C PRO A 52 -11.73 -19.63 3.79
N ASP A 53 -11.78 -18.93 2.66
CA ASP A 53 -12.75 -19.02 1.59
C ASP A 53 -12.16 -19.59 0.28
N ILE A 54 -10.96 -20.18 0.31
CA ILE A 54 -10.30 -20.83 -0.83
C ILE A 54 -9.98 -22.28 -0.50
N LYS A 55 -10.30 -23.20 -1.41
CA LYS A 55 -9.98 -24.63 -1.33
C LYS A 55 -8.60 -24.89 -1.91
N ASP A 56 -7.72 -25.52 -1.15
CA ASP A 56 -6.45 -26.05 -1.66
C ASP A 56 -5.60 -25.00 -2.42
N GLU A 57 -5.42 -23.84 -1.79
CA GLU A 57 -4.71 -22.67 -2.36
C GLU A 57 -3.28 -22.96 -2.84
N GLN A 58 -2.66 -24.04 -2.36
CA GLN A 58 -1.28 -24.44 -2.70
C GLN A 58 -1.17 -25.00 -4.12
N ASN A 59 -2.29 -25.44 -4.70
CA ASN A 59 -2.37 -26.04 -6.03
C ASN A 59 -3.10 -25.14 -7.04
N ILE A 60 -3.40 -23.90 -6.66
CA ILE A 60 -4.08 -22.92 -7.50
C ILE A 60 -3.06 -21.90 -7.98
N TYR A 61 -2.93 -21.78 -9.29
CA TYR A 61 -2.05 -20.82 -9.95
C TYR A 61 -2.88 -19.76 -10.66
N HIS A 62 -2.57 -18.50 -10.40
CA HIS A 62 -2.94 -17.42 -11.30
C HIS A 62 -2.02 -17.45 -12.50
N VAL A 63 -2.62 -17.37 -13.68
CA VAL A 63 -1.90 -17.44 -14.95
C VAL A 63 -2.23 -16.19 -15.72
N ASP A 64 -1.20 -15.44 -16.10
CA ASP A 64 -1.36 -14.24 -16.88
C ASP A 64 -0.34 -14.19 -18.02
N ARG A 65 -0.76 -13.65 -19.16
CA ARG A 65 0.17 -13.17 -20.16
C ARG A 65 -0.05 -11.69 -20.32
N GLN A 66 1.04 -10.95 -20.22
CA GLN A 66 1.01 -9.51 -20.19
C GLN A 66 1.83 -8.94 -21.33
N VAL A 67 1.32 -7.88 -21.94
CA VAL A 67 2.06 -7.04 -22.88
C VAL A 67 2.68 -5.88 -22.13
N GLN A 68 3.97 -5.61 -22.40
CA GLN A 68 4.68 -4.49 -21.81
C GLN A 68 4.31 -3.22 -22.58
N VAL A 69 3.62 -2.29 -21.94
CA VAL A 69 3.20 -1.03 -22.58
C VAL A 69 4.24 0.06 -22.35
N SER A 70 4.76 0.16 -21.13
CA SER A 70 5.85 1.04 -20.70
C SER A 70 6.69 0.30 -19.65
N GLU A 71 7.79 0.86 -19.15
CA GLU A 71 8.60 0.22 -18.09
C GLU A 71 7.78 -0.18 -16.86
N ASP A 72 6.80 0.64 -16.48
CA ASP A 72 6.02 0.49 -15.24
C ASP A 72 4.59 -0.01 -15.46
N PHE A 73 4.17 -0.24 -16.71
CA PHE A 73 2.79 -0.58 -17.05
C PHE A 73 2.68 -1.79 -17.98
N LYS A 74 1.90 -2.79 -17.52
CA LYS A 74 1.65 -4.04 -18.24
C LYS A 74 0.15 -4.31 -18.27
N ILE A 75 -0.35 -4.83 -19.40
CA ILE A 75 -1.77 -5.15 -19.58
C ILE A 75 -1.94 -6.65 -19.82
N SER A 76 -2.92 -7.28 -19.17
CA SER A 76 -3.28 -8.67 -19.44
C SER A 76 -3.91 -8.81 -20.82
N ILE A 77 -3.50 -9.86 -21.53
CA ILE A 77 -4.01 -10.19 -22.86
C ILE A 77 -4.94 -11.42 -22.84
N ILE A 78 -5.31 -11.90 -21.65
CA ILE A 78 -6.22 -13.05 -21.52
C ILE A 78 -7.66 -12.59 -21.67
N ASN A 79 -8.28 -12.99 -22.78
CA ASN A 79 -9.72 -12.83 -23.01
C ASN A 79 -10.48 -14.15 -22.76
N ARG A 80 -11.81 -14.12 -22.78
CA ARG A 80 -12.64 -15.32 -22.49
C ARG A 80 -12.43 -16.45 -23.49
N HIS A 81 -12.23 -16.13 -24.77
CA HIS A 81 -11.92 -17.12 -25.80
C HIS A 81 -10.58 -17.81 -25.51
N GLY A 82 -9.52 -17.03 -25.26
CA GLY A 82 -8.21 -17.54 -24.87
C GLY A 82 -8.24 -18.36 -23.58
N ALA A 83 -9.04 -17.95 -22.59
CA ALA A 83 -9.26 -18.72 -21.36
C ALA A 83 -9.97 -20.05 -21.62
N ALA A 84 -10.93 -20.10 -22.55
CA ALA A 84 -11.62 -21.33 -22.94
C ALA A 84 -10.69 -22.29 -23.70
N GLU A 85 -9.89 -21.78 -24.63
CA GLU A 85 -8.83 -22.54 -25.32
C GLU A 85 -7.81 -23.08 -24.32
N PHE A 86 -7.41 -22.27 -23.34
CA PHE A 86 -6.51 -22.69 -22.26
C PHE A 86 -7.12 -23.81 -21.42
N ALA A 87 -8.41 -23.71 -21.10
CA ALA A 87 -9.15 -24.74 -20.38
C ALA A 87 -9.21 -26.06 -21.17
N ASP A 88 -9.48 -26.03 -22.47
CA ASP A 88 -9.51 -27.23 -23.30
C ASP A 88 -8.12 -27.87 -23.46
N TYR A 89 -7.09 -27.05 -23.65
CA TYR A 89 -5.70 -27.51 -23.79
C TYR A 89 -5.19 -28.20 -22.52
N TYR A 90 -5.53 -27.67 -21.34
CA TYR A 90 -5.07 -28.19 -20.05
C TYR A 90 -6.07 -29.03 -19.27
N LYS A 91 -7.19 -29.46 -19.88
CA LYS A 91 -8.23 -30.25 -19.22
C LYS A 91 -7.76 -31.55 -18.55
N GLN A 92 -6.62 -32.10 -18.99
CA GLN A 92 -6.02 -33.31 -18.40
C GLN A 92 -5.11 -33.01 -17.20
N ILE A 93 -4.62 -31.78 -17.05
CA ILE A 93 -3.67 -31.36 -16.01
C ILE A 93 -4.39 -30.75 -14.82
N GLY A 94 -5.49 -30.03 -15.08
CA GLY A 94 -6.20 -29.31 -14.03
C GLY A 94 -7.54 -28.74 -14.48
N GLU A 95 -8.21 -28.11 -13.52
CA GLU A 95 -9.46 -27.42 -13.73
C GLU A 95 -9.21 -25.92 -13.84
N VAL A 96 -9.67 -25.32 -14.94
CA VAL A 96 -9.50 -23.90 -15.22
C VAL A 96 -10.76 -23.15 -14.84
N VAL A 97 -10.59 -22.00 -14.19
CA VAL A 97 -11.68 -21.11 -13.82
C VAL A 97 -11.31 -19.67 -14.12
N THR A 98 -12.34 -18.84 -14.26
CA THR A 98 -12.18 -17.40 -14.45
C THR A 98 -12.97 -16.63 -13.41
N LEU A 99 -12.44 -15.48 -13.00
CA LEU A 99 -13.12 -14.54 -12.11
C LEU A 99 -12.88 -13.11 -12.58
N HIS A 100 -13.95 -12.32 -12.62
CA HIS A 100 -13.89 -10.89 -12.80
C HIS A 100 -14.69 -10.21 -11.68
N ALA A 101 -14.05 -9.28 -10.99
CA ALA A 101 -14.64 -8.52 -9.90
C ALA A 101 -14.61 -7.03 -10.24
N ARG A 102 -15.76 -6.36 -10.15
CA ARG A 102 -15.86 -4.91 -10.33
C ARG A 102 -16.89 -4.28 -9.40
N ALA A 103 -16.72 -3.00 -9.10
CA ALA A 103 -17.75 -2.24 -8.40
C ALA A 103 -19.00 -2.10 -9.25
N ASN A 104 -20.17 -2.16 -8.62
CA ASN A 104 -21.45 -1.98 -9.26
C ASN A 104 -22.52 -1.54 -8.25
N PHE A 105 -23.75 -1.37 -8.73
CA PHE A 105 -24.91 -1.11 -7.90
C PHE A 105 -26.02 -2.10 -8.23
N VAL A 106 -26.85 -2.36 -7.23
CA VAL A 106 -28.06 -3.16 -7.38
C VAL A 106 -29.24 -2.39 -6.83
N LYS A 107 -30.38 -2.45 -7.51
CA LYS A 107 -31.59 -1.76 -7.08
C LYS A 107 -32.47 -2.71 -6.27
N VAL A 108 -32.71 -2.37 -5.01
CA VAL A 108 -33.58 -3.12 -4.09
C VAL A 108 -34.55 -2.16 -3.44
N ASN A 109 -35.86 -2.38 -3.60
CA ASN A 109 -36.93 -1.51 -3.07
C ASN A 109 -36.74 -0.02 -3.44
N ASP A 110 -36.42 0.24 -4.71
CA ASP A 110 -36.12 1.59 -5.24
C ASP A 110 -34.91 2.30 -4.63
N GLN A 111 -34.05 1.58 -3.90
CA GLN A 111 -32.76 2.08 -3.41
C GLN A 111 -31.61 1.41 -4.16
N ASN A 112 -30.64 2.22 -4.60
CA ASN A 112 -29.38 1.72 -5.16
C ASN A 112 -28.41 1.38 -4.02
N LEU A 113 -28.02 0.11 -3.95
CA LEU A 113 -27.04 -0.39 -2.99
C LEU A 113 -25.73 -0.68 -3.71
N ALA A 114 -24.62 -0.14 -3.20
CA ALA A 114 -23.29 -0.45 -3.70
C ALA A 114 -22.96 -1.92 -3.44
N ILE A 115 -22.48 -2.60 -4.47
CA ILE A 115 -22.14 -4.02 -4.45
C ILE A 115 -20.88 -4.32 -5.26
N THR A 116 -20.18 -5.40 -4.93
CA THR A 116 -19.15 -5.96 -5.79
C THR A 116 -19.78 -7.00 -6.70
N LYS A 117 -19.75 -6.78 -8.02
CA LYS A 117 -20.24 -7.74 -9.00
C LYS A 117 -19.13 -8.72 -9.36
N LEU A 118 -19.36 -10.00 -9.05
CA LEU A 118 -18.48 -11.11 -9.35
C LEU A 118 -19.06 -11.88 -10.55
N THR A 119 -18.30 -11.96 -11.63
CA THR A 119 -18.63 -12.76 -12.80
C THR A 119 -17.61 -13.88 -12.93
N ALA A 120 -18.05 -15.13 -12.84
CA ALA A 120 -17.16 -16.27 -12.77
C ALA A 120 -17.59 -17.41 -13.71
N SER A 121 -16.67 -18.30 -14.06
CA SER A 121 -17.06 -19.56 -14.70
C SER A 121 -17.92 -20.40 -13.74
N ASN A 122 -18.89 -21.14 -14.27
CA ASN A 122 -19.81 -21.97 -13.50
C ASN A 122 -19.15 -22.95 -12.51
N ASN A 123 -17.94 -23.44 -12.82
CA ASN A 123 -17.15 -24.32 -11.96
C ASN A 123 -16.32 -23.58 -10.87
N PHE A 124 -16.32 -22.25 -10.81
CA PHE A 124 -15.51 -21.50 -9.86
C PHE A 124 -15.80 -21.87 -8.39
N GLN A 125 -17.08 -22.02 -8.05
CA GLN A 125 -17.53 -22.36 -6.70
C GLN A 125 -17.15 -23.78 -6.27
N THR A 126 -17.06 -24.72 -7.21
CA THR A 126 -16.67 -26.10 -6.91
C THR A 126 -15.16 -26.23 -6.79
N VAL A 127 -14.40 -25.58 -7.68
CA VAL A 127 -12.95 -25.74 -7.84
C VAL A 127 -12.14 -24.90 -6.84
N ILE A 128 -12.43 -23.58 -6.77
CA ILE A 128 -11.63 -22.61 -6.00
C ILE A 128 -12.34 -22.20 -4.72
N ALA A 129 -13.58 -21.73 -4.80
CA ALA A 129 -14.20 -21.11 -3.63
C ALA A 129 -14.56 -22.16 -2.56
N ASN A 130 -14.29 -21.82 -1.31
CA ASN A 130 -14.76 -22.54 -0.12
C ASN A 130 -15.91 -21.80 0.56
N THR A 131 -16.67 -21.00 -0.19
CA THR A 131 -17.84 -20.28 0.33
C THR A 131 -19.05 -21.20 0.38
N PRO A 132 -19.55 -21.56 1.56
CA PRO A 132 -20.73 -22.42 1.65
C PRO A 132 -21.96 -21.71 1.06
N LEU A 133 -22.77 -22.47 0.34
CA LEU A 133 -24.12 -22.08 -0.03
C LEU A 133 -24.99 -22.14 1.22
N LEU A 134 -25.52 -21.00 1.65
CA LEU A 134 -26.35 -20.88 2.85
C LEU A 134 -27.79 -21.31 2.57
N ILE A 135 -28.36 -20.86 1.45
CA ILE A 135 -29.70 -21.23 0.96
C ILE A 135 -29.75 -21.19 -0.58
N GLY A 136 -30.66 -21.97 -1.17
CA GLY A 136 -30.89 -22.02 -2.62
C GLY A 136 -30.16 -23.17 -3.31
N GLU A 137 -29.82 -22.97 -4.59
CA GLU A 137 -29.19 -23.99 -5.44
C GLU A 137 -27.78 -23.57 -5.86
N MET A 138 -26.89 -24.53 -6.11
CA MET A 138 -25.57 -24.26 -6.70
C MET A 138 -25.70 -23.86 -8.18
N PRO A 139 -24.82 -22.97 -8.68
CA PRO A 139 -24.79 -22.62 -10.10
C PRO A 139 -24.41 -23.82 -10.95
N ASN A 140 -25.11 -23.98 -12.07
CA ASN A 140 -24.87 -25.01 -13.09
C ASN A 140 -25.30 -24.48 -14.47
N LEU A 141 -25.06 -25.29 -15.51
CA LEU A 141 -25.37 -24.91 -16.89
C LEU A 141 -26.86 -24.64 -17.15
N SER A 142 -27.78 -25.27 -16.41
CA SER A 142 -29.22 -25.12 -16.65
C SER A 142 -29.87 -23.98 -15.84
N ASN A 143 -29.20 -23.45 -14.82
CA ASN A 143 -29.76 -22.41 -13.94
C ASN A 143 -28.97 -21.10 -13.90
N GLN A 144 -27.89 -20.96 -14.70
CA GLN A 144 -27.05 -19.76 -14.74
C GLN A 144 -27.65 -18.60 -15.56
N GLU A 145 -28.44 -18.89 -16.59
CA GLU A 145 -29.05 -17.87 -17.45
C GLU A 145 -30.16 -17.11 -16.70
N GLY A 146 -30.14 -15.77 -16.78
CA GLY A 146 -31.12 -14.90 -16.09
C GLY A 146 -31.09 -15.00 -14.56
N ALA A 147 -30.03 -15.56 -13.99
CA ALA A 147 -29.91 -15.81 -12.55
C ALA A 147 -28.83 -14.95 -11.89
N VAL A 148 -28.97 -14.79 -10.58
CA VAL A 148 -28.00 -14.14 -9.72
C VAL A 148 -27.92 -14.85 -8.37
N TRP A 149 -26.73 -14.92 -7.80
CA TRP A 149 -26.51 -15.34 -6.41
C TRP A 149 -26.02 -14.14 -5.62
N ILE A 150 -26.37 -14.08 -4.33
CA ILE A 150 -26.03 -12.92 -3.49
C ILE A 150 -25.16 -13.34 -2.30
N SER A 151 -24.34 -12.42 -1.80
CA SER A 151 -23.61 -12.61 -0.54
C SER A 151 -24.54 -12.62 0.67
N GLU A 152 -24.08 -13.23 1.76
CA GLU A 152 -24.71 -13.18 3.08
C GLU A 152 -24.87 -11.73 3.57
N SER A 153 -23.86 -10.88 3.36
CA SER A 153 -23.91 -9.46 3.70
C SER A 153 -25.07 -8.74 2.99
N LEU A 154 -25.23 -8.93 1.69
CA LEU A 154 -26.35 -8.33 0.92
C LEU A 154 -27.70 -8.90 1.38
N TRP A 155 -27.78 -10.21 1.65
CA TRP A 155 -28.99 -10.85 2.14
C TRP A 155 -29.44 -10.33 3.52
N ARG A 156 -28.49 -10.14 4.45
CA ARG A 156 -28.75 -9.58 5.78
C ARG A 156 -29.20 -8.12 5.70
N ASN A 157 -28.49 -7.31 4.91
CA ASN A 157 -28.70 -5.86 4.88
C ASN A 157 -29.91 -5.45 4.02
N ALA A 158 -30.06 -6.02 2.82
CA ALA A 158 -31.10 -5.62 1.88
C ALA A 158 -32.40 -6.43 2.03
N PHE A 159 -32.30 -7.67 2.50
CA PHE A 159 -33.45 -8.60 2.58
C PHE A 159 -33.78 -9.06 4.00
N ALA A 160 -33.17 -8.45 5.02
CA ALA A 160 -33.40 -8.74 6.44
C ALA A 160 -33.32 -10.25 6.79
N SER A 161 -32.42 -10.99 6.12
CA SER A 161 -32.27 -12.44 6.27
C SER A 161 -33.55 -13.26 5.99
N SER A 162 -34.41 -12.78 5.10
CA SER A 162 -35.64 -13.49 4.71
C SER A 162 -35.33 -14.82 4.02
N ALA A 163 -35.89 -15.92 4.52
CA ALA A 163 -35.78 -17.24 3.90
C ALA A 163 -36.44 -17.30 2.50
N ASN A 164 -37.41 -16.42 2.24
CA ASN A 164 -38.13 -16.32 0.97
C ASN A 164 -37.41 -15.39 -0.04
N VAL A 165 -36.08 -15.25 0.06
CA VAL A 165 -35.29 -14.46 -0.89
C VAL A 165 -35.05 -15.21 -2.20
N VAL A 166 -34.94 -16.54 -2.16
CA VAL A 166 -34.77 -17.39 -3.34
C VAL A 166 -36.04 -17.33 -4.19
N GLY A 167 -35.89 -17.10 -5.49
CA GLY A 167 -36.98 -16.89 -6.44
C GLY A 167 -37.43 -15.44 -6.58
N ARG A 168 -36.96 -14.51 -5.73
CA ARG A 168 -37.23 -13.07 -5.93
C ARG A 168 -36.43 -12.52 -7.10
N GLN A 169 -36.96 -11.46 -7.71
CA GLN A 169 -36.25 -10.70 -8.72
C GLN A 169 -35.37 -9.63 -8.08
N LEU A 170 -34.24 -9.37 -8.74
CA LEU A 170 -33.23 -8.38 -8.40
C LEU A 170 -32.87 -7.65 -9.68
N GLU A 171 -32.94 -6.33 -9.66
CA GLU A 171 -32.56 -5.52 -10.82
C GLU A 171 -31.06 -5.21 -10.74
N LEU A 172 -30.32 -5.72 -11.72
CA LEU A 172 -28.88 -5.52 -11.88
C LEU A 172 -28.62 -5.06 -13.31
N GLU A 173 -28.04 -3.86 -13.47
CA GLU A 173 -27.72 -3.28 -14.79
C GLU A 173 -28.92 -3.18 -15.73
N GLY A 174 -30.07 -2.77 -15.18
CA GLY A 174 -31.34 -2.67 -15.91
C GLY A 174 -31.97 -4.01 -16.29
N SER A 175 -31.34 -5.14 -15.92
CA SER A 175 -31.84 -6.48 -16.17
C SER A 175 -32.47 -7.07 -14.91
N GLN A 176 -33.67 -7.62 -15.02
CA GLN A 176 -34.34 -8.34 -13.93
C GLN A 176 -33.80 -9.77 -13.86
N LEU A 177 -33.08 -10.09 -12.79
CA LEU A 177 -32.46 -11.40 -12.55
C LEU A 177 -33.14 -12.11 -11.38
N ILE A 178 -33.24 -13.44 -11.43
CA ILE A 178 -33.83 -14.23 -10.35
C ILE A 178 -32.74 -14.65 -9.35
N ILE A 179 -32.96 -14.37 -8.06
CA ILE A 179 -32.07 -14.81 -6.99
C ILE A 179 -32.20 -16.32 -6.82
N ARG A 180 -31.13 -17.07 -7.13
CA ARG A 180 -31.10 -18.55 -7.05
C ARG A 180 -30.44 -19.09 -5.80
N GLY A 181 -29.64 -18.29 -5.12
CA GLY A 181 -29.03 -18.70 -3.85
C GLY A 181 -28.27 -17.59 -3.14
N VAL A 182 -27.87 -17.90 -1.91
CA VAL A 182 -27.07 -17.03 -1.04
C VAL A 182 -25.79 -17.75 -0.64
N PHE A 183 -24.64 -17.14 -0.93
CA PHE A 183 -23.33 -17.62 -0.51
C PHE A 183 -22.84 -16.87 0.73
N ALA A 184 -22.01 -17.51 1.56
CA ALA A 184 -21.19 -16.78 2.50
C ALA A 184 -20.29 -15.75 1.77
N ASP A 185 -19.92 -14.67 2.45
CA ASP A 185 -19.11 -13.60 1.86
C ASP A 185 -17.75 -14.12 1.38
N PHE A 186 -17.42 -13.85 0.12
CA PHE A 186 -16.11 -14.13 -0.45
C PHE A 186 -15.20 -12.93 -0.25
N ARG A 187 -13.95 -13.12 0.17
CA ARG A 187 -13.05 -12.02 0.55
C ARG A 187 -11.66 -12.13 -0.06
N SER A 188 -11.27 -13.31 -0.51
CA SER A 188 -9.93 -13.57 -1.04
C SER A 188 -9.89 -13.38 -2.55
N PHE A 189 -10.15 -12.17 -3.04
CA PHE A 189 -10.01 -11.82 -4.46
C PHE A 189 -9.44 -10.40 -4.63
N TYR A 190 -8.96 -10.14 -5.84
CA TYR A 190 -8.42 -8.84 -6.24
C TYR A 190 -9.38 -8.12 -7.20
N SER A 191 -9.55 -6.80 -7.03
CA SER A 191 -10.20 -5.91 -7.98
C SER A 191 -9.44 -4.59 -8.06
N MET A 192 -9.52 -3.92 -9.22
CA MET A 192 -9.05 -2.54 -9.38
C MET A 192 -10.04 -1.52 -8.80
N ASP A 193 -11.28 -1.92 -8.55
CA ASP A 193 -12.34 -1.08 -7.99
C ASP A 193 -12.51 -1.32 -6.48
N ASP A 194 -13.25 -0.44 -5.81
CA ASP A 194 -13.62 -0.58 -4.39
C ASP A 194 -14.33 -1.91 -4.12
N ILE A 195 -13.85 -2.63 -3.11
CA ILE A 195 -14.40 -3.92 -2.70
C ILE A 195 -15.33 -3.72 -1.52
N VAL A 196 -16.61 -3.98 -1.73
CA VAL A 196 -17.61 -4.05 -0.65
C VAL A 196 -18.03 -5.49 -0.37
N SER A 197 -18.36 -5.79 0.88
CA SER A 197 -18.78 -7.14 1.31
C SER A 197 -20.12 -7.57 0.70
N GLN A 198 -20.96 -6.62 0.30
CA GLN A 198 -22.20 -6.91 -0.42
C GLN A 198 -21.86 -7.31 -1.86
N GLN A 199 -22.17 -8.54 -2.26
CA GLN A 199 -21.79 -9.08 -3.56
C GLN A 199 -22.97 -9.68 -4.31
N THR A 200 -22.91 -9.58 -5.63
CA THR A 200 -23.72 -10.37 -6.55
C THR A 200 -22.83 -11.22 -7.42
N TRP A 201 -23.26 -12.44 -7.70
CA TRP A 201 -22.55 -13.43 -8.49
C TRP A 201 -23.36 -13.78 -9.74
N GLN A 202 -22.72 -13.69 -10.89
CA GLN A 202 -23.22 -14.23 -12.15
C GLN A 202 -22.23 -15.28 -12.67
N PHE A 203 -22.77 -16.37 -13.19
CA PHE A 203 -21.98 -17.46 -13.72
C PHE A 203 -22.21 -17.61 -15.21
N TYR A 204 -21.18 -18.08 -15.91
CA TYR A 204 -21.26 -18.38 -17.33
C TYR A 204 -20.54 -19.68 -17.65
N ASP A 205 -20.91 -20.28 -18.78
CA ASP A 205 -20.19 -21.42 -19.33
C ASP A 205 -18.93 -20.93 -20.05
N LEU A 206 -17.75 -21.30 -19.54
CA LEU A 206 -16.49 -20.95 -20.18
C LEU A 206 -16.36 -21.64 -21.54
N ALA A 207 -16.83 -22.89 -21.69
CA ALA A 207 -16.67 -23.67 -22.92
C ALA A 207 -17.46 -23.08 -24.10
N SER A 208 -18.59 -22.41 -23.82
CA SER A 208 -19.38 -21.71 -24.86
C SER A 208 -18.58 -20.68 -25.67
N HIS A 209 -17.47 -20.15 -25.12
CA HIS A 209 -16.63 -19.17 -25.80
C HIS A 209 -15.67 -19.79 -26.83
N LEU A 210 -15.57 -21.12 -26.93
CA LEU A 210 -14.79 -21.80 -27.98
C LEU A 210 -15.42 -21.69 -29.37
N ALA A 211 -16.72 -21.40 -29.45
CA ALA A 211 -17.43 -21.31 -30.73
C ALA A 211 -17.26 -19.95 -31.44
N GLY A 212 -16.68 -18.94 -30.75
CA GLY A 212 -16.43 -17.61 -31.31
C GLY A 212 -15.08 -17.51 -32.01
N ALA A 213 -14.89 -16.45 -32.82
CA ALA A 213 -13.57 -16.14 -33.37
C ALA A 213 -12.61 -15.64 -32.27
N PRO A 214 -11.29 -15.88 -32.40
CA PRO A 214 -10.32 -15.34 -31.47
C PRO A 214 -10.34 -13.80 -31.51
N SER A 215 -10.38 -13.17 -30.34
CA SER A 215 -10.32 -11.72 -30.22
C SER A 215 -8.88 -11.23 -30.18
N ASN A 216 -8.60 -10.18 -30.95
CA ASN A 216 -7.33 -9.44 -30.96
C ASN A 216 -7.35 -8.22 -30.02
N GLN A 217 -8.35 -8.10 -29.13
CA GLN A 217 -8.47 -6.99 -28.19
C GLN A 217 -7.63 -7.23 -26.93
N PHE A 218 -6.88 -6.20 -26.53
CA PHE A 218 -6.19 -6.13 -25.25
C PHE A 218 -7.15 -5.70 -24.13
N GLY A 219 -6.85 -6.08 -22.88
CA GLY A 219 -7.59 -5.58 -21.72
C GLY A 219 -8.68 -6.51 -21.21
N GLY A 220 -8.47 -7.83 -21.32
CA GLY A 220 -9.35 -8.78 -20.64
C GLY A 220 -9.29 -8.60 -19.13
N SER A 221 -10.40 -8.22 -18.51
CA SER A 221 -10.50 -8.03 -17.06
C SER A 221 -10.69 -9.35 -16.29
N ASN A 222 -10.85 -10.47 -17.00
CA ASN A 222 -11.02 -11.78 -16.40
C ASN A 222 -9.66 -12.30 -15.91
N LYS A 223 -9.57 -12.57 -14.60
CA LYS A 223 -8.46 -13.30 -14.01
C LYS A 223 -8.62 -14.78 -14.29
N LEU A 224 -7.55 -15.42 -14.75
CA LEU A 224 -7.51 -16.84 -15.10
C LEU A 224 -6.76 -17.60 -14.00
N PHE A 225 -7.36 -18.69 -13.55
CA PHE A 225 -6.76 -19.57 -12.57
C PHE A 225 -6.82 -21.01 -13.04
N ILE A 226 -5.78 -21.77 -12.73
CA ILE A 226 -5.74 -23.23 -12.92
C ILE A 226 -5.48 -23.92 -11.59
N LYS A 227 -6.32 -24.88 -11.26
CA LYS A 227 -6.09 -25.81 -10.15
C LYS A 227 -5.52 -27.11 -10.67
N THR A 228 -4.28 -27.41 -10.31
CA THR A 228 -3.57 -28.62 -10.75
C THR A 228 -3.73 -29.76 -9.76
N GLN A 229 -3.76 -31.01 -10.20
CA GLN A 229 -4.02 -32.15 -9.31
C GLN A 229 -2.80 -32.70 -8.56
N ASN A 230 -1.56 -32.31 -8.92
CA ASN A 230 -0.29 -32.53 -8.19
C ASN A 230 0.95 -32.17 -9.06
N GLN A 231 0.79 -31.28 -10.04
CA GLN A 231 1.87 -30.85 -10.92
C GLN A 231 2.06 -29.35 -10.77
N VAL A 232 3.31 -28.90 -10.57
CA VAL A 232 3.63 -27.47 -10.57
C VAL A 232 3.38 -26.93 -11.98
N PHE A 233 2.52 -25.92 -12.09
CA PHE A 233 2.32 -25.20 -13.34
C PHE A 233 3.44 -24.18 -13.53
N THR A 234 4.04 -24.12 -14.70
CA THR A 234 5.22 -23.26 -14.97
C THR A 234 4.96 -22.25 -16.07
N GLU A 235 5.77 -21.18 -16.11
CA GLU A 235 5.74 -20.19 -17.19
C GLU A 235 6.09 -20.79 -18.56
N GLU A 236 6.88 -21.86 -18.58
CA GLU A 236 7.18 -22.61 -19.80
C GLU A 236 5.92 -23.29 -20.37
N MET A 237 5.12 -23.93 -19.52
CA MET A 237 3.83 -24.49 -19.92
C MET A 237 2.94 -23.39 -20.51
N LEU A 238 2.79 -22.26 -19.82
CA LEU A 238 2.02 -21.13 -20.35
C LEU A 238 2.53 -20.69 -21.74
N THR A 239 3.84 -20.61 -21.90
CA THR A 239 4.47 -20.21 -23.17
C THR A 239 4.16 -21.21 -24.29
N GLN A 240 4.18 -22.52 -24.01
CA GLN A 240 3.79 -23.57 -24.95
C GLN A 240 2.33 -23.45 -25.38
N PHE A 241 1.41 -23.15 -24.44
CA PHE A 241 0.01 -22.90 -24.78
C PHE A 241 -0.15 -21.76 -25.78
N TRP A 242 0.52 -20.62 -25.56
CA TRP A 242 0.42 -19.49 -26.48
C TRP A 242 1.02 -19.78 -27.85
N GLN A 243 2.13 -20.53 -27.92
CA GLN A 243 2.68 -20.99 -29.20
C GLN A 243 1.67 -21.87 -29.95
N HIS A 244 0.99 -22.78 -29.24
CA HIS A 244 -0.08 -23.59 -29.81
C HIS A 244 -1.26 -22.73 -30.29
N LEU A 245 -1.72 -21.76 -29.49
CA LEU A 245 -2.82 -20.88 -29.83
C LEU A 245 -2.53 -20.07 -31.11
N PHE A 246 -1.31 -19.49 -31.22
CA PHE A 246 -0.90 -18.75 -32.42
C PHE A 246 -0.72 -19.65 -33.64
N ALA A 247 -0.32 -20.91 -33.47
CA ALA A 247 -0.24 -21.87 -34.57
C ALA A 247 -1.64 -22.32 -35.02
N LYS A 248 -2.59 -22.49 -34.09
CA LYS A 248 -3.98 -22.87 -34.37
C LYS A 248 -4.72 -21.78 -35.14
N TYR A 249 -4.48 -20.51 -34.80
CA TYR A 249 -5.12 -19.33 -35.38
C TYR A 249 -4.12 -18.42 -36.12
N GLU A 250 -3.26 -19.02 -36.94
CA GLU A 250 -2.15 -18.31 -37.60
C GLU A 250 -2.64 -17.15 -38.47
N THR A 251 -3.75 -17.33 -39.19
CA THR A 251 -4.27 -16.31 -40.11
C THR A 251 -4.99 -15.19 -39.36
N GLU A 252 -5.82 -15.55 -38.38
CA GLU A 252 -6.65 -14.62 -37.61
C GLU A 252 -5.82 -13.79 -36.61
N LEU A 253 -4.74 -14.36 -36.08
CA LEU A 253 -3.88 -13.72 -35.09
C LEU A 253 -2.53 -13.25 -35.64
N ALA A 254 -2.29 -13.28 -36.96
CA ALA A 254 -1.01 -12.89 -37.57
C ALA A 254 -0.54 -11.49 -37.11
N SER A 255 -1.35 -10.46 -37.32
CA SER A 255 -1.04 -9.07 -36.93
C SER A 255 -0.93 -8.90 -35.42
N TYR A 256 -1.73 -9.67 -34.67
CA TYR A 256 -1.74 -9.64 -33.22
C TYR A 256 -0.46 -10.25 -32.62
N LYS A 257 0.04 -11.34 -33.21
CA LYS A 257 1.31 -11.97 -32.82
C LYS A 257 2.50 -11.04 -33.04
N VAL A 258 2.60 -10.40 -34.21
CA VAL A 258 3.67 -9.44 -34.52
C VAL A 258 3.68 -8.29 -33.51
N THR A 259 2.50 -7.76 -33.20
CA THR A 259 2.32 -6.71 -32.19
C THR A 259 2.91 -7.14 -30.84
N LEU A 260 2.55 -8.33 -30.36
CA LEU A 260 3.01 -8.84 -29.06
C LEU A 260 4.51 -9.07 -29.01
N GLU A 261 5.11 -9.50 -30.12
CA GLU A 261 6.56 -9.69 -30.23
C GLU A 261 7.32 -8.36 -30.14
N GLN A 262 6.78 -7.28 -30.70
CA GLN A 262 7.41 -5.95 -30.69
C GLN A 262 7.23 -5.21 -29.37
N MET A 263 6.03 -5.24 -28.79
CA MET A 263 5.79 -4.62 -27.47
C MET A 263 6.52 -5.37 -26.35
N GLY A 264 6.89 -6.62 -26.60
CA GLY A 264 7.40 -7.51 -25.57
C GLY A 264 6.28 -8.08 -24.73
N THR A 265 6.37 -9.37 -24.45
CA THR A 265 5.43 -10.05 -23.57
C THR A 265 6.14 -10.74 -22.43
N SER A 266 5.49 -10.79 -21.28
CA SER A 266 5.90 -11.62 -20.16
C SER A 266 4.76 -12.54 -19.74
N SER A 267 5.08 -13.82 -19.62
CA SER A 267 4.25 -14.79 -18.92
C SER A 267 4.44 -14.59 -17.41
N LYS A 268 3.36 -14.69 -16.64
CA LYS A 268 3.42 -14.67 -15.19
C LYS A 268 2.62 -15.84 -14.66
N VAL A 269 3.29 -16.75 -13.95
CA VAL A 269 2.64 -17.85 -13.23
C VAL A 269 2.98 -17.74 -11.76
N GLU A 270 1.96 -17.55 -10.94
CA GLU A 270 2.15 -17.38 -9.50
C GLU A 270 1.05 -18.09 -8.73
N LEU A 271 1.35 -18.55 -7.51
CA LEU A 271 0.34 -19.13 -6.63
C LEU A 271 -0.76 -18.12 -6.33
N TYR A 272 -1.99 -18.59 -6.10
CA TYR A 272 -3.16 -17.76 -5.82
C TYR A 272 -2.90 -16.71 -4.74
N ARG A 273 -2.28 -17.12 -3.63
CA ARG A 273 -1.90 -16.22 -2.55
C ARG A 273 -0.88 -15.18 -2.97
N ALA A 274 0.15 -15.57 -3.71
CA ALA A 274 1.18 -14.64 -4.18
C ALA A 274 0.57 -13.58 -5.11
N HIS A 275 -0.38 -13.98 -5.96
CA HIS A 275 -1.16 -13.06 -6.79
C HIS A 275 -1.93 -12.03 -5.96
N LEU A 276 -2.65 -12.47 -4.92
CA LEU A 276 -3.39 -11.56 -4.04
C LEU A 276 -2.47 -10.63 -3.26
N MET A 277 -1.29 -11.10 -2.86
CA MET A 277 -0.37 -10.28 -2.07
C MET A 277 0.47 -9.31 -2.92
N LYS A 278 0.69 -9.58 -4.21
CA LYS A 278 1.53 -8.75 -5.11
C LYS A 278 2.85 -8.30 -4.46
N ASP A 279 3.19 -7.01 -4.56
CA ASP A 279 4.34 -6.35 -3.93
C ASP A 279 4.18 -6.13 -2.42
N GLN A 280 3.01 -6.45 -1.83
CA GLN A 280 2.78 -6.25 -0.39
C GLN A 280 3.66 -7.19 0.45
N ASN A 281 4.11 -8.33 -0.10
CA ASN A 281 5.07 -9.20 0.58
C ASN A 281 6.36 -8.46 0.93
N THR A 282 6.92 -7.68 -0.01
CA THR A 282 8.12 -6.89 0.22
C THR A 282 7.88 -5.84 1.31
N LEU A 283 6.71 -5.19 1.29
CA LEU A 283 6.33 -4.24 2.34
C LEU A 283 6.20 -4.91 3.72
N ILE A 284 5.52 -6.05 3.81
CA ILE A 284 5.32 -6.77 5.08
C ILE A 284 6.66 -7.27 5.63
N VAL A 285 7.55 -7.80 4.78
CA VAL A 285 8.90 -8.21 5.18
C VAL A 285 9.71 -7.01 5.68
N PHE A 286 9.66 -5.89 4.96
CA PHE A 286 10.31 -4.64 5.38
C PHE A 286 9.77 -4.15 6.74
N LEU A 287 8.44 -4.15 6.91
CA LEU A 287 7.79 -3.80 8.16
C LEU A 287 8.24 -4.74 9.28
N PHE A 288 8.32 -6.04 9.01
CA PHE A 288 8.76 -7.05 9.98
C PHE A 288 10.20 -6.82 10.42
N ILE A 289 11.12 -6.56 9.48
CA ILE A 289 12.52 -6.19 9.78
C ILE A 289 12.56 -4.90 10.61
N SER A 290 11.81 -3.89 10.21
CA SER A 290 11.76 -2.58 10.88
C SER A 290 11.25 -2.68 12.32
N VAL A 291 10.12 -3.36 12.56
CA VAL A 291 9.57 -3.53 13.92
C VAL A 291 10.42 -4.46 14.78
N SER A 292 11.08 -5.46 14.19
CA SER A 292 12.03 -6.32 14.90
C SER A 292 13.25 -5.51 15.34
N ALA A 293 13.78 -4.63 14.48
CA ALA A 293 14.86 -3.72 14.82
C ALA A 293 14.43 -2.70 15.90
N LEU A 294 13.18 -2.22 15.87
CA LEU A 294 12.61 -1.37 16.92
C LEU A 294 12.48 -2.11 18.26
N LEU A 295 12.05 -3.37 18.25
CA LEU A 295 11.99 -4.19 19.46
C LEU A 295 13.40 -4.43 20.03
N PHE A 296 14.37 -4.70 19.16
CA PHE A 296 15.77 -4.83 19.55
C PHE A 296 16.29 -3.53 20.19
N MET A 297 16.04 -2.38 19.55
CA MET A 297 16.38 -1.07 20.09
C MET A 297 15.71 -0.82 21.45
N ALA A 298 14.40 -1.05 21.58
CA ALA A 298 13.70 -0.93 22.86
C ALA A 298 14.29 -1.85 23.93
N THR A 299 14.67 -3.07 23.56
CA THR A 299 15.31 -4.03 24.46
C THR A 299 16.66 -3.51 24.95
N LEU A 300 17.50 -2.94 24.09
CA LEU A 300 18.77 -2.31 24.49
C LEU A 300 18.54 -1.13 25.45
N ASN A 301 17.55 -0.28 25.15
CA ASN A 301 17.20 0.90 25.97
C ASN A 301 16.80 0.47 27.38
N LEU A 302 15.89 -0.50 27.46
CA LEU A 302 15.40 -1.01 28.74
C LEU A 302 16.46 -1.82 29.46
N PHE A 303 17.31 -2.57 28.76
CA PHE A 303 18.41 -3.31 29.38
C PHE A 303 19.37 -2.36 30.09
N ASN A 304 19.75 -1.24 29.47
CA ASN A 304 20.56 -0.20 30.13
C ASN A 304 19.90 0.35 31.40
N LEU A 305 18.58 0.54 31.37
CA LEU A 305 17.81 1.01 32.52
C LEU A 305 17.80 -0.03 33.66
N PHE A 306 17.57 -1.30 33.36
CA PHE A 306 17.60 -2.39 34.35
C PHE A 306 19.01 -2.64 34.88
N LEU A 307 20.03 -2.52 34.02
CA LEU A 307 21.44 -2.61 34.40
C LEU A 307 21.80 -1.52 35.44
N SER A 308 21.37 -0.27 35.22
CA SER A 308 21.54 0.81 36.20
C SER A 308 20.73 0.58 37.48
N HIS A 309 19.51 0.08 37.33
CA HIS A 309 18.64 -0.21 38.48
C HIS A 309 19.24 -1.26 39.42
N TYR A 310 19.83 -2.34 38.88
CA TYR A 310 20.43 -3.39 39.69
C TYR A 310 21.79 -3.01 40.26
N GLN A 311 22.56 -2.12 39.61
CA GLN A 311 23.76 -1.52 40.23
C GLN A 311 23.43 -0.79 41.52
N GLN A 312 22.30 -0.08 41.56
CA GLN A 312 21.85 0.59 42.79
C GLN A 312 21.46 -0.38 43.91
N ARG A 313 21.22 -1.66 43.59
CA ARG A 313 20.86 -2.74 44.53
C ARG A 313 22.01 -3.73 44.76
N GLU A 314 23.23 -3.39 44.34
CA GLU A 314 24.38 -4.29 44.44
C GLU A 314 24.65 -4.71 45.90
N GLN A 315 24.52 -3.78 46.86
CA GLN A 315 24.67 -4.08 48.29
C GLN A 315 23.61 -5.06 48.83
N GLU A 316 22.37 -4.95 48.34
CA GLU A 316 21.27 -5.84 48.72
C GLU A 316 21.55 -7.27 48.24
N PHE A 317 21.92 -7.43 46.96
CA PHE A 317 22.22 -8.73 46.38
C PHE A 317 23.48 -9.37 46.95
N ALA A 318 24.51 -8.56 47.21
CA ALA A 318 25.71 -9.01 47.90
C ALA A 318 25.39 -9.56 49.30
N THR A 319 24.56 -8.86 50.08
CA THR A 319 24.14 -9.32 51.41
C THR A 319 23.44 -10.67 51.32
N HIS A 320 22.55 -10.87 50.34
CA HIS A 320 21.91 -12.16 50.09
C HIS A 320 22.89 -13.28 49.72
N LEU A 321 23.92 -12.98 48.92
CA LEU A 321 24.99 -13.94 48.58
C LEU A 321 25.84 -14.31 49.79
N CYS A 322 26.22 -13.34 50.63
CA CYS A 322 26.94 -13.57 51.88
C CYS A 322 26.14 -14.42 52.87
N LEU A 323 24.80 -14.31 52.86
CA LEU A 323 23.89 -15.15 53.64
C LEU A 323 23.64 -16.55 53.03
N GLY A 324 24.35 -16.93 51.96
CA GLY A 324 24.29 -18.26 51.35
C GLY A 324 23.17 -18.47 50.32
N SER A 325 22.51 -17.41 49.85
CA SER A 325 21.50 -17.53 48.79
C SER A 325 22.14 -17.88 47.45
N PRO A 326 21.68 -18.93 46.73
CA PRO A 326 22.25 -19.27 45.42
C PRO A 326 21.86 -18.21 44.37
N ARG A 327 22.71 -18.02 43.36
CA ARG A 327 22.48 -17.08 42.24
C ARG A 327 21.15 -17.30 41.51
N LYS A 328 20.71 -18.57 41.39
CA LYS A 328 19.40 -18.94 40.82
C LYS A 328 18.23 -18.34 41.61
N ARG A 329 18.36 -18.20 42.93
CA ARG A 329 17.31 -17.60 43.76
C ARG A 329 17.19 -16.10 43.51
N LEU A 330 18.30 -15.39 43.34
CA LEU A 330 18.31 -13.97 42.98
C LEU A 330 17.65 -13.74 41.61
N PHE A 331 17.95 -14.59 40.63
CA PHE A 331 17.29 -14.57 39.33
C PHE A 331 15.77 -14.70 39.45
N ILE A 332 15.28 -15.70 40.20
CA ILE A 332 13.83 -15.94 40.34
C ILE A 332 13.15 -14.75 41.06
N ILE A 333 13.80 -14.17 42.07
CA ILE A 333 13.27 -12.99 42.76
C ILE A 333 13.16 -11.82 41.79
N ALA A 334 14.23 -11.51 41.05
CA ALA A 334 14.24 -10.44 40.05
C ALA A 334 13.19 -10.67 38.95
N PHE A 335 13.07 -11.92 38.46
CA PHE A 335 12.10 -12.31 37.46
C PHE A 335 10.66 -12.09 37.92
N LEU A 336 10.32 -12.53 39.14
CA LEU A 336 8.98 -12.37 39.70
C LEU A 336 8.66 -10.92 40.08
N GLU A 337 9.66 -10.13 40.49
CA GLU A 337 9.49 -8.71 40.81
C GLU A 337 9.19 -7.88 39.55
N ASN A 338 9.79 -8.24 38.41
CA ASN A 338 9.58 -7.54 37.14
C ASN A 338 8.35 -8.00 36.38
N LEU A 339 7.94 -9.26 36.56
CA LEU A 339 6.87 -9.90 35.81
C LEU A 339 5.57 -9.06 35.73
N PRO A 340 5.06 -8.44 36.82
CA PRO A 340 3.86 -7.61 36.74
C PRO A 340 3.97 -6.43 35.77
N LEU A 341 5.13 -5.76 35.73
CA LEU A 341 5.38 -4.62 34.84
C LEU A 341 5.45 -5.05 33.37
N PHE A 342 6.09 -6.18 33.11
CA PHE A 342 6.20 -6.78 31.79
C PHE A 342 4.83 -7.25 31.25
N LEU A 343 4.04 -7.95 32.08
CA LEU A 343 2.69 -8.37 31.72
C LEU A 343 1.74 -7.19 31.49
N LEU A 344 1.81 -6.15 32.32
CA LEU A 344 1.01 -4.94 32.11
C LEU A 344 1.37 -4.23 30.80
N SER A 345 2.67 -4.17 30.47
CA SER A 345 3.13 -3.61 29.19
C SER A 345 2.62 -4.44 28.01
N ALA A 346 2.59 -5.76 28.14
CA ALA A 346 2.06 -6.67 27.13
C ALA A 346 0.55 -6.46 26.91
N LEU A 347 -0.19 -6.34 28.01
CA LEU A 347 -1.63 -6.09 27.99
C LEU A 347 -1.96 -4.76 27.28
N VAL A 348 -1.28 -3.67 27.67
CA VAL A 348 -1.46 -2.36 27.04
C VAL A 348 -1.06 -2.40 25.56
N GLY A 349 0.04 -3.09 25.22
CA GLY A 349 0.48 -3.27 23.83
C GLY A 349 -0.52 -4.07 22.99
N LEU A 350 -1.15 -5.10 23.55
CA LEU A 350 -2.22 -5.87 22.90
C LEU A 350 -3.47 -5.02 22.65
N PHE A 351 -3.89 -4.20 23.63
CA PHE A 351 -5.00 -3.26 23.44
C PHE A 351 -4.71 -2.23 22.35
N ALA A 352 -3.50 -1.66 22.35
CA ALA A 352 -3.07 -0.75 21.29
C ALA A 352 -3.01 -1.43 19.92
N CYS A 353 -2.51 -2.67 19.84
CA CYS A 353 -2.54 -3.49 18.63
C CYS A 353 -3.98 -3.71 18.12
N ALA A 354 -4.90 -4.08 19.02
CA ALA A 354 -6.32 -4.25 18.67
C ALA A 354 -6.92 -2.97 18.08
N TRP A 355 -6.57 -1.82 18.68
CA TRP A 355 -7.04 -0.53 18.23
C TRP A 355 -6.45 -0.12 16.88
N ILE A 356 -5.15 -0.37 16.66
CA ILE A 356 -4.49 -0.13 15.37
C ILE A 356 -5.12 -1.00 14.27
N ILE A 357 -5.31 -2.30 14.51
CA ILE A 357 -5.95 -3.22 13.55
C ILE A 357 -7.36 -2.75 13.18
N ARG A 358 -8.13 -2.25 14.15
CA ARG A 358 -9.47 -1.72 13.90
C ARG A 358 -9.48 -0.37 13.21
N ALA A 359 -8.47 0.47 13.44
CA ALA A 359 -8.32 1.76 12.79
C ALA A 359 -7.82 1.63 11.34
N LEU A 360 -7.12 0.55 11.02
CA LEU A 360 -6.49 0.35 9.72
C LEU A 360 -7.45 0.48 8.53
N PRO A 361 -8.63 -0.19 8.51
CA PRO A 361 -9.57 -0.04 7.41
C PRO A 361 -10.10 1.39 7.22
N ILE A 362 -10.20 2.15 8.32
CA ILE A 362 -10.66 3.54 8.30
C ILE A 362 -9.57 4.46 7.73
N ILE A 363 -8.31 4.24 8.15
CA ILE A 363 -7.15 4.98 7.65
C ILE A 363 -6.90 4.67 6.16
N SER A 364 -7.24 3.45 5.73
CA SER A 364 -6.98 2.96 4.40
C SER A 364 -8.15 3.04 3.42
N GLY A 365 -9.25 3.70 3.79
CA GLY A 365 -10.45 3.80 2.93
C GLY A 365 -11.11 2.46 2.58
N GLY A 366 -10.75 1.35 3.23
CA GLY A 366 -11.19 0.00 2.86
C GLY A 366 -10.44 -0.67 1.69
N ASN A 367 -9.44 0.00 1.10
CA ASN A 367 -8.84 -0.40 -0.18
C ASN A 367 -7.55 -1.24 -0.05
N ILE A 368 -7.11 -1.57 1.16
CA ILE A 368 -6.06 -2.59 1.35
C ILE A 368 -6.70 -3.97 1.25
N GLU A 369 -6.27 -4.69 0.22
CA GLU A 369 -6.65 -6.08 -0.03
C GLU A 369 -6.42 -6.95 1.22
N MET A 370 -7.37 -7.83 1.52
CA MET A 370 -7.30 -8.77 2.65
C MET A 370 -7.18 -8.14 4.06
N LEU A 371 -7.21 -6.81 4.20
CA LEU A 371 -7.12 -6.18 5.52
C LEU A 371 -8.26 -6.60 6.46
N SER A 372 -9.43 -6.91 5.89
CA SER A 372 -10.58 -7.45 6.62
C SER A 372 -10.33 -8.84 7.24
N LEU A 373 -9.30 -9.56 6.79
CA LEU A 373 -8.87 -10.85 7.36
C LEU A 373 -7.94 -10.68 8.57
N VAL A 374 -7.34 -9.50 8.75
CA VAL A 374 -6.40 -9.23 9.85
C VAL A 374 -7.16 -9.11 11.16
N ASN A 375 -6.93 -10.06 12.05
CA ASN A 375 -7.57 -10.09 13.37
C ASN A 375 -6.56 -10.49 14.45
N LEU A 376 -6.80 -10.05 15.68
CA LEU A 376 -6.07 -10.55 16.83
C LEU A 376 -6.48 -11.99 17.14
N ASP A 377 -5.51 -12.89 17.12
CA ASP A 377 -5.71 -14.31 17.36
C ASP A 377 -4.86 -14.83 18.52
N LEU A 378 -5.10 -16.09 18.90
CA LEU A 378 -4.34 -16.74 19.97
C LEU A 378 -2.83 -16.82 19.66
N VAL A 379 -2.44 -16.92 18.37
CA VAL A 379 -1.03 -16.96 17.97
C VAL A 379 -0.35 -15.63 18.31
N THR A 380 -0.97 -14.51 17.95
CA THR A 380 -0.46 -13.17 18.27
C THR A 380 -0.35 -12.94 19.78
N VAL A 381 -1.36 -13.37 20.55
CA VAL A 381 -1.33 -13.30 22.02
C VAL A 381 -0.20 -14.18 22.59
N GLY A 382 -0.04 -15.39 22.07
CA GLY A 382 1.03 -16.31 22.47
C GLY A 382 2.42 -15.72 22.21
N ILE A 383 2.62 -15.10 21.04
CA ILE A 383 3.87 -14.40 20.67
C ILE A 383 4.13 -13.22 21.61
N ALA A 384 3.11 -12.43 21.95
CA ALA A 384 3.24 -11.32 22.90
C ALA A 384 3.76 -11.79 24.26
N ILE A 385 3.14 -12.84 24.81
CA ILE A 385 3.54 -13.44 26.09
C ILE A 385 4.97 -13.99 26.00
N PHE A 386 5.29 -14.70 24.91
CA PHE A 386 6.62 -15.27 24.69
C PHE A 386 7.73 -14.20 24.65
N ILE A 387 7.54 -13.14 23.88
CA ILE A 387 8.49 -12.01 23.78
C ILE A 387 8.73 -11.40 25.16
N VAL A 388 7.66 -11.13 25.90
CA VAL A 388 7.72 -10.46 27.20
C VAL A 388 8.40 -11.32 28.26
N LEU A 389 8.16 -12.64 28.25
CA LEU A 389 8.85 -13.58 29.13
C LEU A 389 10.35 -13.67 28.82
N ILE A 390 10.72 -13.70 27.53
CA ILE A 390 12.13 -13.69 27.11
C ILE A 390 12.82 -12.41 27.56
N ILE A 391 12.24 -11.24 27.30
CA ILE A 391 12.84 -9.96 27.69
C ILE A 391 12.98 -9.88 29.22
N ASN A 392 11.95 -10.30 29.97
CA ASN A 392 12.02 -10.34 31.43
C ASN A 392 13.14 -11.28 31.93
N ALA A 393 13.31 -12.45 31.30
CA ALA A 393 14.39 -13.38 31.64
C ALA A 393 15.76 -12.77 31.36
N ILE A 394 15.97 -12.17 30.17
CA ILE A 394 17.24 -11.50 29.82
C ILE A 394 17.57 -10.41 30.84
N PHE A 395 16.59 -9.60 31.24
CA PHE A 395 16.83 -8.50 32.16
C PHE A 395 17.06 -8.98 33.58
N SER A 396 16.35 -10.02 34.02
CA SER A 396 16.56 -10.63 35.33
C SER A 396 17.93 -11.31 35.44
N LEU A 397 18.52 -11.72 34.33
CA LEU A 397 19.88 -12.26 34.28
C LEU A 397 20.94 -11.20 34.62
N SER A 398 20.67 -9.92 34.31
CA SER A 398 21.60 -8.82 34.64
C SER A 398 21.83 -8.66 36.15
N ALA A 399 20.85 -9.01 36.99
CA ALA A 399 20.99 -9.03 38.44
C ALA A 399 22.05 -10.04 38.94
N ILE A 400 22.33 -11.09 38.17
CA ILE A 400 23.33 -12.10 38.51
C ILE A 400 24.75 -11.61 38.20
N PHE A 401 24.95 -11.01 37.02
CA PHE A 401 26.27 -10.65 36.53
C PHE A 401 26.89 -9.43 37.22
N GLN A 402 26.08 -8.63 37.90
CA GLN A 402 26.54 -7.43 38.60
C GLN A 402 27.13 -7.68 39.98
N CYS A 403 26.97 -8.87 40.55
CA CYS A 403 27.53 -9.19 41.85
C CYS A 403 28.96 -9.71 41.72
N ASP A 404 29.94 -8.80 41.75
CA ASP A 404 31.34 -9.16 41.95
C ASP A 404 31.73 -9.01 43.43
N LEU A 405 31.79 -10.14 44.14
CA LEU A 405 32.16 -10.20 45.54
C LEU A 405 33.59 -9.68 45.80
N ALA A 406 34.48 -9.75 44.79
CA ALA A 406 35.84 -9.21 44.90
C ALA A 406 35.84 -7.68 44.83
N ALA A 407 35.06 -7.10 43.92
CA ALA A 407 34.89 -5.65 43.81
C ALA A 407 34.23 -5.07 45.07
N LEU A 408 33.21 -5.74 45.63
CA LEU A 408 32.54 -5.32 46.85
C LEU A 408 33.50 -5.30 48.07
N ASN A 409 34.32 -6.34 48.23
CA ASN A 409 35.35 -6.36 49.29
C ASN A 409 36.35 -5.22 49.13
N GLN A 410 36.68 -4.86 47.89
CA GLN A 410 37.54 -3.71 47.60
C GLN A 410 36.84 -2.38 47.93
N HIS A 411 35.53 -2.25 47.67
CA HIS A 411 34.72 -1.07 47.99
C HIS A 411 34.52 -0.86 49.50
N ILE A 412 34.26 -1.92 50.26
CA ILE A 412 34.13 -1.85 51.73
C ILE A 412 35.47 -1.46 52.37
N ASN A 413 36.58 -2.02 51.88
CA ASN A 413 37.92 -1.75 52.39
C ASN A 413 38.51 -0.38 51.96
N THR A 414 37.92 0.29 50.96
CA THR A 414 38.41 1.57 50.43
C THR A 414 37.47 2.75 50.69
N SER A 415 36.82 2.75 51.86
CA SER A 415 35.82 3.74 52.32
C SER A 415 36.23 5.23 52.31
N ASN A 416 37.31 5.67 51.63
CA ASN A 416 37.68 7.08 51.56
C ASN A 416 38.51 7.56 50.33
N LYS A 417 38.55 6.87 49.19
CA LYS A 417 39.19 7.41 47.95
C LYS A 417 38.25 7.38 46.74
N GLY A 418 37.33 8.35 46.71
CA GLY A 418 36.29 8.52 45.68
C GLY A 418 36.77 9.00 44.31
N VAL A 419 37.43 8.14 43.51
CA VAL A 419 37.82 8.49 42.13
C VAL A 419 37.35 7.50 41.05
N ASN A 420 36.97 6.26 41.41
CA ASN A 420 36.49 5.28 40.43
C ASN A 420 34.96 5.13 40.33
N ALA A 421 34.18 5.80 41.20
CA ALA A 421 32.73 5.64 41.29
C ALA A 421 31.90 6.30 40.16
N GLY A 422 32.53 7.02 39.21
CA GLY A 422 31.82 7.88 38.24
C GLY A 422 32.04 7.57 36.76
N LYS A 423 32.69 6.45 36.39
CA LYS A 423 32.93 6.08 34.97
C LYS A 423 31.85 5.11 34.49
N MET A 424 31.22 5.41 33.35
CA MET A 424 30.36 4.44 32.66
C MET A 424 31.12 3.15 32.38
N SER A 425 30.49 2.02 32.68
CA SER A 425 31.02 0.71 32.31
C SER A 425 31.19 0.63 30.78
N PRO A 426 32.20 -0.10 30.27
CA PRO A 426 32.39 -0.29 28.83
C PRO A 426 31.16 -0.93 28.19
N LEU A 427 30.45 -1.79 28.92
CA LEU A 427 29.19 -2.40 28.47
C LEU A 427 28.10 -1.34 28.24
N THR A 428 27.90 -0.41 29.18
CA THR A 428 26.91 0.68 29.03
C THR A 428 27.25 1.59 27.85
N LYS A 429 28.55 1.85 27.60
CA LYS A 429 29.00 2.62 26.43
C LYS A 429 28.71 1.87 25.13
N ALA A 430 29.04 0.58 25.07
CA ALA A 430 28.78 -0.26 23.90
C ALA A 430 27.28 -0.37 23.60
N LEU A 431 26.46 -0.59 24.61
CA LEU A 431 25.00 -0.64 24.48
C LEU A 431 24.42 0.69 24.01
N PHE A 432 24.93 1.82 24.49
CA PHE A 432 24.50 3.14 24.03
C PHE A 432 24.89 3.39 22.57
N ILE A 433 26.12 3.03 22.16
CA ILE A 433 26.55 3.11 20.77
C ILE A 433 25.65 2.22 19.90
N ALA A 434 25.39 0.97 20.32
CA ALA A 434 24.55 0.03 19.59
C ALA A 434 23.11 0.56 19.43
N GLN A 435 22.49 1.03 20.52
CA GLN A 435 21.17 1.66 20.51
C GLN A 435 21.11 2.82 19.50
N LEU A 436 22.05 3.76 19.60
CA LEU A 436 22.02 4.96 18.77
C LEU A 436 22.32 4.64 17.30
N SER A 437 23.21 3.69 17.05
CA SER A 437 23.51 3.21 15.69
C SER A 437 22.30 2.51 15.07
N SER A 438 21.59 1.67 15.83
CA SER A 438 20.35 1.03 15.38
C SER A 438 19.24 2.06 15.12
N ALA A 439 19.07 3.05 16.00
CA ALA A 439 18.10 4.12 15.82
C ALA A 439 18.36 4.92 14.53
N ALA A 440 19.62 5.27 14.28
CA ALA A 440 20.05 5.97 13.09
C ALA A 440 19.88 5.12 11.82
N LEU A 441 20.20 3.83 11.87
CA LEU A 441 20.00 2.91 10.75
C LEU A 441 18.52 2.81 10.34
N ILE A 442 17.63 2.58 11.32
CA ILE A 442 16.18 2.51 11.09
C ILE A 442 15.65 3.84 10.57
N MET A 443 16.07 4.94 11.20
CA MET A 443 15.65 6.28 10.81
C MET A 443 16.05 6.59 9.36
N THR A 444 17.29 6.28 8.98
CA THR A 444 17.75 6.45 7.60
C THR A 444 16.90 5.67 6.60
N GLY A 445 16.69 4.37 6.85
CA GLY A 445 15.92 3.52 5.93
C GLY A 445 14.47 3.97 5.79
N THR A 446 13.83 4.30 6.91
CA THR A 446 12.45 4.79 6.92
C THR A 446 12.33 6.20 6.33
N ALA A 447 13.27 7.10 6.58
CA ALA A 447 13.32 8.43 5.98
C ALA A 447 13.44 8.42 4.45
N LEU A 448 14.36 7.63 3.91
CA LEU A 448 14.57 7.52 2.46
C LEU A 448 13.31 7.00 1.76
N LEU A 449 12.65 6.00 2.36
CA LEU A 449 11.39 5.48 1.83
C LEU A 449 10.24 6.48 1.99
N ALA A 450 10.20 7.23 3.10
CA ALA A 450 9.21 8.28 3.29
C ALA A 450 9.35 9.37 2.22
N GLU A 451 10.57 9.83 1.94
CA GLU A 451 10.85 10.81 0.87
C GLU A 451 10.47 10.25 -0.52
N ALA A 452 10.88 9.02 -0.83
CA ALA A 452 10.54 8.40 -2.12
C ALA A 452 9.02 8.23 -2.31
N THR A 453 8.31 7.86 -1.24
CA THR A 453 6.85 7.73 -1.28
C THR A 453 6.18 9.09 -1.34
N TYR A 454 6.70 10.09 -0.62
CA TYR A 454 6.22 11.47 -0.69
C TYR A 454 6.34 12.04 -2.12
N ASN A 455 7.46 11.79 -2.79
CA ASN A 455 7.67 12.24 -4.17
C ASN A 455 6.73 11.54 -5.18
N LYS A 456 6.25 10.33 -4.89
CA LYS A 456 5.20 9.66 -5.69
C LYS A 456 3.82 10.27 -5.46
N VAL A 457 3.51 10.63 -4.22
CA VAL A 457 2.22 11.23 -3.84
C VAL A 457 2.12 12.70 -4.29
N ASN A 458 3.22 13.43 -4.22
CA ASN A 458 3.30 14.87 -4.50
C ASN A 458 4.10 15.15 -5.78
N VAL A 459 3.73 14.48 -6.87
CA VAL A 459 4.33 14.67 -8.19
C VAL A 459 3.72 15.89 -8.89
N ASP A 460 4.55 16.63 -9.62
CA ASP A 460 4.06 17.65 -10.54
C ASP A 460 3.43 16.99 -11.77
N LEU A 461 2.10 17.07 -11.85
CA LEU A 461 1.31 16.49 -12.92
C LEU A 461 1.61 17.13 -14.30
N GLY A 462 2.12 18.37 -14.35
CA GLY A 462 2.28 19.12 -15.60
C GLY A 462 0.96 19.60 -16.22
N PHE A 463 -0.16 19.41 -15.50
CA PHE A 463 -1.48 19.93 -15.82
C PHE A 463 -2.25 20.23 -14.53
N THR A 464 -3.35 20.97 -14.65
CA THR A 464 -4.25 21.28 -13.54
C THR A 464 -5.55 20.48 -13.71
N PRO A 465 -5.84 19.50 -12.82
CA PRO A 465 -7.08 18.71 -12.93
C PRO A 465 -8.34 19.57 -12.82
N GLY A 466 -8.28 20.65 -12.04
CA GLY A 466 -9.41 21.52 -11.72
C GLY A 466 -10.53 20.79 -10.96
N ASN A 467 -11.63 21.50 -10.69
CA ASN A 467 -12.85 20.89 -10.16
C ASN A 467 -13.63 20.22 -11.30
N THR A 468 -13.08 19.12 -11.81
CA THR A 468 -13.55 18.43 -13.02
C THR A 468 -14.10 17.05 -12.68
N MET A 469 -15.26 16.74 -13.25
CA MET A 469 -15.94 15.47 -13.16
C MET A 469 -16.05 14.84 -14.54
N MET A 470 -15.63 13.58 -14.62
CA MET A 470 -15.76 12.72 -15.79
C MET A 470 -17.02 11.88 -15.63
N VAL A 471 -17.86 11.87 -16.65
CA VAL A 471 -19.06 11.05 -16.68
C VAL A 471 -19.00 10.07 -17.83
N LYS A 472 -18.92 8.79 -17.48
CA LYS A 472 -19.07 7.71 -18.45
C LYS A 472 -20.55 7.45 -18.67
N VAL A 473 -20.95 7.44 -19.94
CA VAL A 473 -22.30 7.17 -20.40
C VAL A 473 -22.31 5.81 -21.08
N ASP A 474 -23.06 4.88 -20.47
CA ASP A 474 -23.34 3.58 -21.05
C ASP A 474 -24.76 3.60 -21.66
N PHE A 475 -24.88 3.30 -22.95
CA PHE A 475 -26.14 3.42 -23.70
C PHE A 475 -26.48 2.15 -24.50
N GLU A 476 -27.74 2.02 -24.92
CA GLU A 476 -28.25 0.89 -25.70
C GLU A 476 -27.66 0.84 -27.11
N GLY A 477 -27.19 -0.35 -27.54
CA GLY A 477 -26.52 -0.56 -28.83
C GLY A 477 -25.02 -0.26 -28.80
N GLN A 478 -24.48 0.19 -27.67
CA GLN A 478 -23.05 0.40 -27.48
C GLN A 478 -22.30 -0.94 -27.41
N GLY A 479 -21.31 -1.11 -28.29
CA GLY A 479 -20.49 -2.33 -28.36
C GLY A 479 -21.13 -3.47 -29.18
N ASP A 480 -22.23 -3.22 -29.89
CA ASP A 480 -22.78 -4.17 -30.84
C ASP A 480 -21.74 -4.46 -31.95
N PRO A 481 -21.60 -5.72 -32.41
CA PRO A 481 -20.63 -6.06 -33.43
C PRO A 481 -20.91 -5.27 -34.72
N LEU A 482 -19.91 -4.54 -35.19
CA LEU A 482 -20.02 -3.86 -36.46
C LEU A 482 -20.12 -4.88 -37.61
N PRO A 483 -20.87 -4.57 -38.68
CA PRO A 483 -20.95 -5.42 -39.87
C PRO A 483 -19.55 -5.74 -40.42
N SER A 484 -19.35 -6.98 -40.88
CA SER A 484 -18.07 -7.41 -41.48
C SER A 484 -17.80 -6.76 -42.84
N GLU A 485 -18.85 -6.31 -43.54
CA GLU A 485 -18.70 -5.59 -44.81
C GLU A 485 -18.30 -4.13 -44.56
N GLU A 486 -17.17 -3.71 -45.15
CA GLU A 486 -16.55 -2.40 -44.96
C GLU A 486 -17.51 -1.22 -45.21
N GLN A 487 -18.38 -1.31 -46.22
CA GLN A 487 -19.33 -0.25 -46.55
C GLN A 487 -20.42 -0.10 -45.48
N LEU A 488 -20.96 -1.23 -44.99
CA LEU A 488 -21.96 -1.25 -43.92
C LEU A 488 -21.33 -0.83 -42.58
N ARG A 489 -20.09 -1.26 -42.32
CA ARG A 489 -19.30 -0.83 -41.16
C ARG A 489 -19.16 0.68 -41.10
N ARG A 490 -18.72 1.32 -42.20
CA ARG A 490 -18.56 2.78 -42.26
C ARG A 490 -19.87 3.53 -42.06
N ALA A 491 -20.95 3.04 -42.68
CA ALA A 491 -22.28 3.64 -42.51
C ALA A 491 -22.76 3.56 -41.05
N GLU A 492 -22.52 2.42 -40.41
CA GLU A 492 -22.87 2.18 -39.02
C GLU A 492 -22.01 3.00 -38.05
N GLU A 493 -20.70 3.10 -38.28
CA GLU A 493 -19.80 3.98 -37.54
C GLU A 493 -20.24 5.45 -37.64
N GLN A 494 -20.62 5.90 -38.84
CA GLN A 494 -21.14 7.25 -39.04
C GLN A 494 -22.48 7.47 -38.32
N ARG A 495 -23.38 6.48 -38.35
CA ARG A 495 -24.65 6.51 -37.60
C ARG A 495 -24.40 6.63 -36.09
N LEU A 496 -23.53 5.77 -35.55
CA LEU A 496 -23.15 5.77 -34.14
C LEU A 496 -22.48 7.08 -33.74
N HIS A 497 -21.61 7.62 -34.59
CA HIS A 497 -20.98 8.91 -34.34
C HIS A 497 -22.00 10.04 -34.17
N LEU A 498 -22.97 10.14 -35.08
CA LEU A 498 -24.03 11.14 -35.00
C LEU A 498 -24.92 10.94 -33.76
N GLU A 499 -25.21 9.68 -33.41
CA GLU A 499 -25.96 9.33 -32.21
C GLU A 499 -25.22 9.72 -30.93
N ILE A 500 -23.89 9.52 -30.87
CA ILE A 500 -23.04 9.95 -29.75
C ILE A 500 -23.07 11.47 -29.59
N LEU A 501 -22.99 12.22 -30.70
CA LEU A 501 -23.05 13.68 -30.66
C LEU A 501 -24.41 14.19 -30.15
N ASP A 502 -25.51 13.56 -30.58
CA ASP A 502 -26.86 13.89 -30.12
C ASP A 502 -27.05 13.59 -28.62
N ILE A 503 -26.65 12.38 -28.18
CA ILE A 503 -26.65 12.00 -26.76
C ILE A 503 -25.83 12.99 -25.94
N LYS A 504 -24.61 13.33 -26.39
CA LYS A 504 -23.76 14.31 -25.71
C LYS A 504 -24.44 15.67 -25.61
N ALA A 505 -25.05 16.17 -26.69
CA ALA A 505 -25.71 17.47 -26.70
C ALA A 505 -26.91 17.52 -25.73
N GLN A 506 -27.77 16.50 -25.74
CA GLN A 506 -28.93 16.42 -24.84
C GLN A 506 -28.51 16.30 -23.38
N LEU A 507 -27.55 15.43 -23.09
CA LEU A 507 -26.97 15.29 -21.75
C LEU A 507 -26.35 16.59 -21.25
N SER A 508 -25.65 17.29 -22.15
CA SER A 508 -25.00 18.55 -21.83
C SER A 508 -26.02 19.62 -21.46
N SER A 509 -27.10 19.74 -22.24
CA SER A 509 -28.19 20.66 -21.94
C SER A 509 -28.88 20.33 -20.61
N ALA A 510 -29.16 19.05 -20.35
CA ALA A 510 -29.78 18.62 -19.11
C ALA A 510 -28.92 18.94 -17.87
N ALA A 511 -27.61 18.70 -17.95
CA ALA A 511 -26.68 19.00 -16.88
C ALA A 511 -26.57 20.53 -16.62
N GLN A 512 -26.51 21.35 -17.67
CA GLN A 512 -26.48 22.82 -17.55
C GLN A 512 -27.79 23.40 -16.98
N ASN A 513 -28.95 22.77 -17.24
CA ASN A 513 -30.22 23.19 -16.65
C ASN A 513 -30.25 23.01 -15.13
N VAL A 514 -29.63 21.94 -14.61
CA VAL A 514 -29.49 21.70 -13.17
C VAL A 514 -28.45 22.63 -12.56
N GLN A 515 -27.32 22.84 -13.25
CA GLN A 515 -26.20 23.62 -12.76
C GLN A 515 -25.71 24.62 -13.82
N PRO A 516 -26.24 25.85 -13.87
CA PRO A 516 -25.95 26.81 -14.94
C PRO A 516 -24.48 27.27 -15.03
N GLN A 517 -23.71 27.12 -13.94
CA GLN A 517 -22.29 27.48 -13.89
C GLN A 517 -21.37 26.33 -14.34
N LEU A 518 -21.96 25.19 -14.73
CA LEU A 518 -21.27 24.01 -15.23
C LEU A 518 -20.75 24.26 -16.64
N LYS A 519 -19.42 24.27 -16.77
CA LYS A 519 -18.78 24.26 -18.08
C LYS A 519 -18.68 22.82 -18.54
N ILE A 520 -19.24 22.51 -19.71
CA ILE A 520 -19.10 21.19 -20.31
C ILE A 520 -18.00 21.27 -21.34
N LEU A 521 -17.04 20.38 -21.24
CA LEU A 521 -15.91 20.36 -22.13
C LEU A 521 -16.26 19.61 -23.42
N ASP A 522 -15.70 20.11 -24.50
CA ASP A 522 -15.78 19.48 -25.81
C ASP A 522 -14.97 18.19 -25.86
N SER A 523 -13.90 18.14 -25.07
CA SER A 523 -13.03 17.00 -24.87
C SER A 523 -13.72 15.80 -24.19
N GLN A 524 -13.42 14.58 -24.66
CA GLN A 524 -13.92 13.32 -24.06
C GLN A 524 -12.84 12.55 -23.29
N SER A 525 -11.60 13.01 -23.34
CA SER A 525 -10.49 12.39 -22.61
C SER A 525 -10.04 13.27 -21.47
N GLU A 526 -9.52 12.63 -20.43
CA GLU A 526 -8.88 13.29 -19.30
C GLU A 526 -7.34 13.15 -19.39
N PRO A 527 -6.55 14.00 -18.71
CA PRO A 527 -5.10 14.02 -18.88
C PRO A 527 -4.33 12.84 -18.27
N PHE A 528 -4.85 12.15 -17.25
CA PHE A 528 -4.21 10.99 -16.62
C PHE A 528 -4.11 9.76 -17.55
N GLY A 529 -4.97 9.63 -18.57
CA GLY A 529 -5.00 8.44 -19.45
C GLY A 529 -5.66 7.22 -18.83
N SER A 530 -6.64 7.39 -17.94
CA SER A 530 -7.39 6.31 -17.29
C SER A 530 -8.28 5.53 -18.28
N ASN A 531 -8.82 6.22 -19.28
CA ASN A 531 -9.48 5.63 -20.46
C ASN A 531 -8.49 5.59 -21.63
N MET A 532 -7.57 4.62 -21.58
CA MET A 532 -6.49 4.50 -22.56
C MET A 532 -6.86 3.66 -23.78
N MET A 533 -6.50 4.16 -24.95
CA MET A 533 -6.42 3.38 -26.17
C MET A 533 -4.98 3.42 -26.67
N ILE A 534 -4.30 2.28 -26.67
CA ILE A 534 -2.98 2.16 -27.28
C ILE A 534 -3.18 1.91 -28.76
N SER A 535 -2.61 2.79 -29.57
CA SER A 535 -2.61 2.66 -31.03
C SER A 535 -1.20 2.46 -31.51
N MET A 536 -1.09 1.74 -32.62
CA MET A 536 0.18 1.54 -33.31
C MET A 536 0.01 1.99 -34.73
N ASN A 537 1.03 2.67 -35.23
CA ASN A 537 1.13 3.04 -36.62
C ASN A 537 2.58 2.92 -37.07
N PHE A 538 2.83 3.04 -38.36
CA PHE A 538 4.18 3.10 -38.90
C PHE A 538 4.52 4.56 -39.19
N ASP A 539 5.73 4.96 -38.84
CA ASP A 539 6.33 6.19 -39.34
C ASP A 539 6.46 6.05 -40.87
N GLU A 540 5.88 6.98 -41.63
CA GLU A 540 5.92 6.91 -43.09
C GLU A 540 7.34 7.09 -43.67
N ASP A 541 8.22 7.80 -42.96
CA ASP A 541 9.58 8.07 -43.40
C ASP A 541 10.53 6.92 -43.08
N THR A 542 10.45 6.36 -41.87
CA THR A 542 11.40 5.33 -41.39
C THR A 542 10.86 3.93 -41.56
N ASN A 543 9.54 3.78 -41.77
CA ASN A 543 8.82 2.52 -41.72
C ASN A 543 9.01 1.78 -40.39
N GLU A 544 9.39 2.51 -39.33
CA GLU A 544 9.48 2.01 -37.97
C GLU A 544 8.12 2.11 -37.29
N GLN A 545 7.81 1.15 -36.43
CA GLN A 545 6.55 1.14 -35.72
C GLN A 545 6.59 2.08 -34.52
N ILE A 546 5.56 2.91 -34.41
CA ILE A 546 5.37 3.84 -33.31
C ILE A 546 4.16 3.38 -32.51
N THR A 547 4.36 3.21 -31.21
CA THR A 547 3.29 2.93 -30.26
C THR A 547 3.00 4.18 -29.45
N TYR A 548 1.72 4.58 -29.39
CA TYR A 548 1.31 5.78 -28.67
C TYR A 548 -0.07 5.61 -28.04
N MET A 549 -0.30 6.36 -26.98
CA MET A 549 -1.65 6.51 -26.42
C MET A 549 -2.44 7.47 -27.29
N TYR A 550 -3.63 7.06 -27.74
CA TYR A 550 -4.57 7.89 -28.48
C TYR A 550 -5.59 8.51 -27.52
N LYS A 551 -5.79 9.83 -27.61
CA LYS A 551 -6.83 10.56 -26.86
C LYS A 551 -7.74 11.34 -27.80
N ASN A 552 -9.04 11.25 -27.55
CA ASN A 552 -10.02 12.13 -28.18
C ASN A 552 -10.09 13.47 -27.40
N ILE A 553 -9.73 14.57 -28.06
CA ILE A 553 -9.69 15.90 -27.43
C ILE A 553 -10.48 16.93 -28.24
N GLY A 554 -11.04 17.93 -27.55
CA GLY A 554 -11.66 19.10 -28.16
C GLY A 554 -10.68 20.27 -28.27
N ALA A 555 -11.11 21.35 -28.91
CA ALA A 555 -10.37 22.60 -29.00
C ALA A 555 -10.08 23.21 -27.61
N ASP A 556 -10.93 22.91 -26.63
CA ASP A 556 -10.84 23.42 -25.26
C ASP A 556 -9.85 22.67 -24.36
N TYR A 557 -9.32 21.51 -24.80
CA TYR A 557 -8.53 20.60 -23.97
C TYR A 557 -7.29 21.25 -23.35
N VAL A 558 -6.47 21.90 -24.18
CA VAL A 558 -5.19 22.48 -23.77
C VAL A 558 -5.43 23.58 -22.73
N ASP A 559 -6.40 24.45 -22.97
CA ASP A 559 -6.72 25.56 -22.08
C ASP A 559 -7.42 25.10 -20.79
N ALA A 560 -8.34 24.12 -20.89
CA ALA A 560 -9.12 23.63 -19.76
C ALA A 560 -8.27 22.97 -18.67
N PHE A 561 -7.17 22.32 -19.06
CA PHE A 561 -6.24 21.66 -18.15
C PHE A 561 -4.93 22.44 -17.94
N GLY A 562 -4.77 23.61 -18.57
CA GLY A 562 -3.57 24.44 -18.43
C GLY A 562 -2.31 23.78 -19.01
N LEU A 563 -2.46 22.98 -20.08
CA LEU A 563 -1.35 22.33 -20.75
C LEU A 563 -0.53 23.36 -21.55
N LYS A 564 0.79 23.21 -21.55
CA LYS A 564 1.69 24.13 -22.25
C LYS A 564 1.92 23.68 -23.69
N LEU A 565 1.51 24.49 -24.67
CA LEU A 565 1.89 24.30 -26.07
C LEU A 565 3.36 24.72 -26.27
N LEU A 566 4.19 23.81 -26.80
CA LEU A 566 5.61 24.04 -27.06
C LEU A 566 5.89 24.49 -28.50
N ALA A 567 5.20 23.89 -29.47
CA ALA A 567 5.35 24.21 -30.89
C ALA A 567 4.01 24.06 -31.64
N GLY A 568 3.88 24.74 -32.79
CA GLY A 568 2.70 24.69 -33.63
C GLY A 568 1.49 25.45 -33.04
N ARG A 569 0.29 24.88 -33.20
CA ARG A 569 -0.98 25.47 -32.75
C ARG A 569 -1.92 24.43 -32.15
N ASN A 570 -2.94 24.90 -31.43
CA ASN A 570 -4.04 24.08 -30.95
C ASN A 570 -5.07 23.78 -32.07
N ILE A 571 -5.95 22.81 -31.81
CA ILE A 571 -7.12 22.48 -32.64
C ILE A 571 -8.14 23.63 -32.54
N THR A 572 -8.76 23.97 -33.66
CA THR A 572 -9.82 24.99 -33.72
C THR A 572 -11.22 24.37 -33.57
N ALA A 573 -12.20 25.17 -33.13
CA ALA A 573 -13.59 24.70 -33.02
C ALA A 573 -14.19 24.26 -34.37
N GLU A 574 -13.76 24.90 -35.48
CA GLU A 574 -14.16 24.51 -36.83
C GLU A 574 -13.61 23.13 -37.19
N GLU A 575 -12.31 22.89 -36.97
CA GLU A 575 -11.66 21.59 -37.21
C GLU A 575 -12.23 20.47 -36.34
N GLN A 576 -12.64 20.78 -35.11
CA GLN A 576 -13.32 19.83 -34.25
C GLN A 576 -14.70 19.46 -34.83
N THR A 577 -15.48 20.46 -35.26
CA THR A 577 -16.82 20.25 -35.82
C THR A 577 -16.76 19.49 -37.15
N SER A 578 -15.73 19.74 -37.96
CA SER A 578 -15.52 19.05 -39.24
C SER A 578 -14.78 17.71 -39.11
N LEU A 579 -14.39 17.29 -37.89
CA LEU A 579 -13.54 16.13 -37.63
C LEU A 579 -12.29 16.10 -38.51
N ALA A 580 -11.60 17.24 -38.58
CA ALA A 580 -10.41 17.37 -39.40
C ALA A 580 -9.35 16.32 -39.00
N GLN A 581 -8.64 15.81 -40.01
CA GLN A 581 -7.58 14.80 -39.84
C GLN A 581 -6.30 15.44 -39.28
N VAL A 582 -6.41 16.04 -38.10
CA VAL A 582 -5.33 16.75 -37.42
C VAL A 582 -5.07 16.13 -36.05
N ALA A 583 -3.83 16.28 -35.59
CA ALA A 583 -3.40 15.78 -34.29
C ALA A 583 -2.45 16.74 -33.58
N ILE A 584 -2.53 16.74 -32.26
CA ILE A 584 -1.57 17.31 -31.34
C ILE A 584 -0.83 16.15 -30.68
N ILE A 585 0.48 16.24 -30.55
CA ILE A 585 1.29 15.21 -29.89
C ILE A 585 2.00 15.78 -28.66
N ASN A 586 2.43 14.93 -27.73
CA ASN A 586 3.32 15.38 -26.66
C ASN A 586 4.80 15.36 -27.08
N GLU A 587 5.63 16.04 -26.30
CA GLU A 587 7.08 16.13 -26.48
C GLU A 587 7.77 14.75 -26.71
N PRO A 588 7.52 13.69 -25.92
CA PRO A 588 8.08 12.36 -26.18
C PRO A 588 7.82 11.81 -27.57
N LEU A 589 6.58 11.92 -28.06
CA LEU A 589 6.24 11.46 -29.40
C LEU A 589 6.88 12.36 -30.47
N ALA A 590 6.95 13.67 -30.24
CA ALA A 590 7.63 14.59 -31.15
C ALA A 590 9.13 14.27 -31.29
N LEU A 591 9.80 13.99 -30.17
CA LEU A 591 11.21 13.59 -30.15
C LEU A 591 11.42 12.24 -30.83
N GLN A 592 10.53 11.26 -30.63
CA GLN A 592 10.60 9.97 -31.30
C GLN A 592 10.45 10.10 -32.83
N LEU A 593 9.63 11.04 -33.30
CA LEU A 593 9.45 11.35 -34.72
C LEU A 593 10.56 12.23 -35.29
N SER A 594 11.36 12.88 -34.44
CA SER A 594 12.38 13.83 -34.87
C SER A 594 13.60 13.12 -35.45
N LYS A 595 14.15 13.63 -36.56
CA LYS A 595 15.41 13.12 -37.15
C LYS A 595 16.64 13.81 -36.57
N ASP A 596 16.46 15.02 -36.07
CA ASP A 596 17.50 15.93 -35.57
C ASP A 596 17.42 16.17 -34.05
N GLY A 597 16.47 15.53 -33.36
CA GLY A 597 16.22 15.72 -31.93
C GLY A 597 15.42 16.97 -31.59
N THR A 598 14.84 17.69 -32.57
CA THR A 598 14.03 18.89 -32.32
C THR A 598 12.53 18.59 -32.39
N ILE A 599 11.75 19.16 -31.46
CA ILE A 599 10.30 18.96 -31.40
C ILE A 599 9.56 19.59 -32.59
N GLU A 600 10.11 20.67 -33.17
CA GLU A 600 9.54 21.39 -34.29
C GLU A 600 9.54 20.55 -35.58
N SER A 601 10.50 19.63 -35.72
CA SER A 601 10.60 18.74 -36.89
C SER A 601 9.41 17.76 -37.02
N ALA A 602 8.64 17.56 -35.95
CA ALA A 602 7.44 16.74 -35.97
C ALA A 602 6.21 17.46 -36.54
N ILE A 603 6.22 18.81 -36.58
CA ILE A 603 5.10 19.59 -37.12
C ILE A 603 5.00 19.37 -38.64
N GLY A 604 3.80 19.07 -39.12
CA GLY A 604 3.50 18.83 -40.53
C GLY A 604 3.71 17.39 -40.97
N LYS A 605 4.33 16.53 -40.15
CA LYS A 605 4.39 15.09 -40.40
C LYS A 605 3.01 14.45 -40.29
N GLN A 606 2.86 13.27 -40.90
CA GLN A 606 1.66 12.47 -40.85
C GLN A 606 1.89 11.18 -40.06
N ILE A 607 0.90 10.79 -39.26
CA ILE A 607 0.82 9.46 -38.65
C ILE A 607 -0.51 8.86 -39.11
N GLY A 608 -0.43 7.88 -40.01
CA GLY A 608 -1.60 7.43 -40.76
C GLY A 608 -2.20 8.62 -41.52
N THR A 609 -3.48 8.89 -41.33
CA THR A 609 -4.16 10.01 -42.00
C THR A 609 -4.04 11.34 -41.25
N LEU A 610 -3.49 11.35 -40.04
CA LEU A 610 -3.50 12.50 -39.15
C LEU A 610 -2.27 13.39 -39.35
N GLN A 611 -2.48 14.66 -39.67
CA GLN A 611 -1.41 15.66 -39.75
C GLN A 611 -1.12 16.27 -38.38
N ILE A 612 0.15 16.28 -37.98
CA ILE A 612 0.60 16.87 -36.73
C ILE A 612 0.63 18.39 -36.85
N ILE A 613 -0.17 19.08 -36.03
CA ILE A 613 -0.31 20.56 -36.07
C ILE A 613 0.23 21.26 -34.82
N GLY A 614 0.53 20.51 -33.75
CA GLY A 614 1.01 21.06 -32.49
C GLY A 614 1.75 20.03 -31.63
N VAL A 615 2.65 20.53 -30.80
CA VAL A 615 3.36 19.75 -29.77
C VAL A 615 3.09 20.39 -28.41
N ILE A 616 2.62 19.60 -27.45
CA ILE A 616 2.44 20.02 -26.05
C ILE A 616 3.56 19.47 -25.16
N ALA A 617 3.78 20.15 -24.03
CA ALA A 617 4.68 19.69 -23.00
C ALA A 617 4.22 18.34 -22.45
N ASP A 618 5.20 17.54 -22.04
CA ASP A 618 4.89 16.26 -21.45
C ASP A 618 4.22 16.41 -20.08
N HIS A 619 3.30 15.51 -19.80
CA HIS A 619 2.47 15.52 -18.59
C HIS A 619 2.41 14.13 -17.98
N TYR A 620 2.01 14.08 -16.71
CA TYR A 620 1.89 12.82 -15.99
C TYR A 620 0.79 11.94 -16.58
N SER A 621 1.09 10.64 -16.74
CA SER A 621 0.15 9.63 -17.23
C SER A 621 0.15 8.39 -16.33
N LEU A 622 -0.98 7.73 -16.18
CA LEU A 622 -1.07 6.45 -15.46
C LEU A 622 -0.36 5.32 -16.20
N VAL A 623 -0.16 5.48 -17.51
CA VAL A 623 0.52 4.51 -18.39
C VAL A 623 2.04 4.53 -18.18
N SER A 624 2.61 5.63 -17.70
CA SER A 624 4.03 5.73 -17.36
C SER A 624 4.12 6.55 -16.08
N LYS A 625 4.45 5.92 -14.95
CA LYS A 625 4.42 6.52 -13.60
C LYS A 625 5.46 7.66 -13.47
N GLY A 626 5.19 8.76 -14.13
CA GLY A 626 6.13 9.83 -14.44
C GLY A 626 5.73 10.56 -15.74
N ARG A 627 6.74 11.01 -16.49
CA ARG A 627 6.63 11.63 -17.81
C ARG A 627 7.38 10.74 -18.81
N GLY A 628 6.96 10.71 -20.07
CA GLY A 628 7.73 10.11 -21.14
C GLY A 628 6.94 9.21 -22.09
N TYR A 629 5.62 9.05 -21.91
CA TYR A 629 4.85 8.14 -22.76
C TYR A 629 4.36 8.85 -24.04
N PRO A 630 4.69 8.35 -25.24
CA PRO A 630 4.21 8.93 -26.49
C PRO A 630 2.68 9.00 -26.54
N THR A 631 2.13 10.19 -26.77
CA THR A 631 0.69 10.46 -26.77
C THR A 631 0.31 11.27 -27.99
N LEU A 632 -0.70 10.80 -28.71
CA LEU A 632 -1.33 11.47 -29.84
C LEU A 632 -2.76 11.85 -29.47
N MET A 633 -3.16 13.08 -29.77
CA MET A 633 -4.45 13.64 -29.41
C MET A 633 -5.14 14.21 -30.65
N SER A 634 -6.39 13.85 -30.90
CA SER A 634 -7.11 14.21 -32.12
C SER A 634 -8.61 14.46 -31.84
N PRO A 635 -9.32 15.29 -32.63
CA PRO A 635 -10.76 15.50 -32.46
C PRO A 635 -11.60 14.31 -32.92
N ILE A 636 -11.01 13.33 -33.63
CA ILE A 636 -11.74 12.20 -34.20
C ILE A 636 -12.14 11.22 -33.10
N ILE A 637 -13.44 10.88 -33.04
CA ILE A 637 -13.97 9.89 -32.09
C ILE A 637 -13.71 8.51 -32.68
N ASN A 638 -13.01 7.64 -31.93
CA ASN A 638 -12.93 6.23 -32.30
C ASN A 638 -14.20 5.50 -31.84
N THR A 639 -15.09 5.23 -32.79
CA THR A 639 -16.39 4.56 -32.58
C THR A 639 -16.28 3.06 -32.29
N ALA A 640 -15.09 2.46 -32.43
CA ALA A 640 -14.95 1.01 -32.43
C ALA A 640 -15.12 0.35 -31.05
N ASN A 641 -14.94 1.06 -29.91
CA ASN A 641 -15.10 0.42 -28.60
C ASN A 641 -15.11 1.34 -27.36
N THR A 642 -15.35 2.65 -27.48
CA THR A 642 -15.22 3.57 -26.32
C THR A 642 -16.57 3.92 -25.68
N GLY A 643 -16.56 3.96 -24.34
CA GLY A 643 -17.55 4.67 -23.54
C GLY A 643 -17.73 6.10 -24.06
N VAL A 644 -18.94 6.65 -24.06
CA VAL A 644 -19.09 8.09 -24.29
C VAL A 644 -18.73 8.78 -22.99
N PHE A 645 -17.74 9.67 -23.03
CA PHE A 645 -17.28 10.38 -21.85
C PHE A 645 -17.62 11.85 -21.97
N ILE A 646 -18.25 12.40 -20.95
CA ILE A 646 -18.57 13.80 -20.82
C ILE A 646 -17.73 14.37 -19.70
N MET A 647 -16.94 15.37 -20.03
CA MET A 647 -16.12 16.10 -19.07
C MET A 647 -16.85 17.37 -18.64
N MET A 648 -17.01 17.56 -17.35
CA MET A 648 -17.74 18.69 -16.77
C MET A 648 -16.88 19.37 -15.72
N GLN A 649 -16.77 20.69 -15.81
CA GLN A 649 -15.91 21.50 -14.95
C GLN A 649 -16.73 22.56 -14.24
N LEU A 650 -16.48 22.70 -12.93
CA LEU A 650 -17.03 23.76 -12.10
C LEU A 650 -15.95 24.73 -11.64
N PRO A 651 -16.33 25.94 -11.21
CA PRO A 651 -15.43 26.80 -10.46
C PRO A 651 -14.91 26.10 -9.19
N GLU A 652 -13.70 26.45 -8.75
CA GLU A 652 -13.16 25.94 -7.50
C GLU A 652 -14.06 26.28 -6.30
N GLY A 653 -14.15 25.35 -5.34
CA GLY A 653 -14.97 25.51 -4.13
C GLY A 653 -16.46 25.20 -4.31
N GLN A 654 -16.94 24.95 -5.53
CA GLN A 654 -18.30 24.44 -5.77
C GLN A 654 -18.34 22.92 -5.74
N THR A 655 -19.47 22.34 -5.38
CA THR A 655 -19.66 20.90 -5.37
C THR A 655 -20.64 20.49 -6.47
N PHE A 656 -20.39 19.32 -7.05
CA PHE A 656 -21.33 18.70 -7.98
C PHE A 656 -22.53 18.17 -7.20
N LYS A 657 -23.73 18.52 -7.64
CA LYS A 657 -24.96 17.88 -7.16
C LYS A 657 -25.22 16.58 -7.91
N GLN A 658 -24.38 15.58 -7.66
CA GLN A 658 -24.32 14.36 -8.46
C GLN A 658 -25.69 13.68 -8.64
N SER A 659 -26.50 13.55 -7.60
CA SER A 659 -27.83 12.90 -7.70
C SER A 659 -28.83 13.67 -8.56
N GLU A 660 -28.84 15.02 -8.47
CA GLU A 660 -29.68 15.87 -9.32
C GLU A 660 -29.23 15.80 -10.79
N LEU A 661 -27.90 15.82 -11.01
CA LEU A 661 -27.29 15.68 -12.34
C LEU A 661 -27.60 14.31 -12.95
N GLU A 662 -27.40 13.23 -12.20
CA GLU A 662 -27.70 11.86 -12.63
C GLU A 662 -29.18 11.72 -13.03
N THR A 663 -30.10 12.22 -12.20
CA THR A 663 -31.54 12.16 -12.49
C THR A 663 -31.90 12.93 -13.77
N ALA A 664 -31.36 14.14 -13.94
CA ALA A 664 -31.63 14.96 -15.11
C ALA A 664 -31.03 14.36 -16.39
N MET A 665 -29.80 13.85 -16.31
CA MET A 665 -29.09 13.24 -17.43
C MET A 665 -29.74 11.91 -17.85
N LEU A 666 -30.11 11.03 -16.91
CA LEU A 666 -30.84 9.79 -17.20
C LEU A 666 -32.19 10.07 -17.88
N SER A 667 -32.87 11.15 -17.49
CA SER A 667 -34.15 11.54 -18.08
C SER A 667 -34.01 12.22 -19.46
N ALA A 668 -32.80 12.63 -19.84
CA ALA A 668 -32.57 13.41 -21.05
C ALA A 668 -32.62 12.56 -22.32
N HIS A 669 -32.20 11.29 -22.26
CA HIS A 669 -32.19 10.42 -23.44
C HIS A 669 -32.58 8.97 -23.10
N PRO A 670 -33.57 8.37 -23.81
CA PRO A 670 -34.18 7.09 -23.41
C PRO A 670 -33.27 5.87 -23.54
N LYS A 671 -32.21 5.95 -24.35
CA LYS A 671 -31.24 4.84 -24.53
C LYS A 671 -30.17 4.77 -23.45
N ILE A 672 -30.10 5.73 -22.52
CA ILE A 672 -29.06 5.70 -21.48
C ILE A 672 -29.43 4.60 -20.48
N LYS A 673 -28.51 3.65 -20.28
CA LYS A 673 -28.67 2.56 -19.32
C LYS A 673 -28.11 2.94 -17.96
N GLN A 674 -26.93 3.57 -17.96
CA GLN A 674 -26.21 3.89 -16.74
C GLN A 674 -25.29 5.10 -16.95
N LEU A 675 -25.11 5.89 -15.90
CA LEU A 675 -24.11 6.94 -15.80
C LEU A 675 -23.15 6.59 -14.66
N LYS A 676 -21.85 6.72 -14.91
CA LYS A 676 -20.83 6.64 -13.86
C LYS A 676 -20.11 7.97 -13.75
N PHE A 677 -20.10 8.52 -12.55
CA PHE A 677 -19.48 9.80 -12.24
C PHE A 677 -18.18 9.57 -11.49
N ASP A 678 -17.06 10.02 -12.04
CA ASP A 678 -15.73 9.94 -11.45
C ASP A 678 -15.10 11.34 -11.45
N SER A 679 -14.77 11.91 -10.29
CA SER A 679 -14.02 13.17 -10.24
C SER A 679 -12.55 12.94 -10.59
N LEU A 680 -11.89 13.90 -11.22
CA LEU A 680 -10.45 13.78 -11.50
C LEU A 680 -9.64 13.72 -10.20
N ALA A 681 -10.10 14.41 -9.16
CA ALA A 681 -9.55 14.29 -7.81
C ALA A 681 -9.67 12.86 -7.27
N SER A 682 -10.83 12.22 -7.38
CA SER A 682 -11.02 10.82 -6.94
C SER A 682 -10.20 9.82 -7.75
N ILE A 683 -10.05 10.02 -9.07
CA ILE A 683 -9.16 9.19 -9.89
C ILE A 683 -7.73 9.27 -9.36
N TRP A 684 -7.24 10.48 -9.07
CA TRP A 684 -5.92 10.67 -8.50
C TRP A 684 -5.80 10.07 -7.11
N ASP A 685 -6.73 10.39 -6.21
CA ASP A 685 -6.76 9.91 -4.82
C ASP A 685 -6.71 8.38 -4.76
N ASN A 686 -7.49 7.69 -5.59
CA ASN A 686 -7.50 6.23 -5.68
C ASN A 686 -6.16 5.70 -6.20
N HIS A 687 -5.49 6.42 -7.11
CA HIS A 687 -4.19 6.01 -7.63
C HIS A 687 -3.07 6.12 -6.59
N ILE A 688 -3.04 7.22 -5.81
CA ILE A 688 -2.00 7.47 -4.80
C ILE A 688 -2.31 6.85 -3.44
N GLU A 689 -3.49 6.28 -3.23
CA GLU A 689 -3.94 5.82 -1.90
C GLU A 689 -2.98 4.81 -1.26
N GLN A 690 -2.55 3.80 -2.02
CA GLN A 690 -1.61 2.78 -1.52
C GLN A 690 -0.28 3.39 -1.10
N ASP A 691 0.24 4.34 -1.88
CA ASP A 691 1.48 5.05 -1.56
C ASP A 691 1.28 6.02 -0.38
N ARG A 692 0.13 6.68 -0.26
CA ARG A 692 -0.23 7.51 0.90
C ARG A 692 -0.30 6.70 2.19
N ILE A 693 -0.91 5.51 2.15
CA ILE A 693 -0.94 4.57 3.28
C ILE A 693 0.48 4.15 3.67
N ARG A 694 1.30 3.71 2.69
CA ARG A 694 2.70 3.36 2.92
C ARG A 694 3.45 4.52 3.58
N PHE A 695 3.25 5.75 3.10
CA PHE A 695 3.83 6.95 3.68
C PHE A 695 3.43 7.16 5.13
N TYR A 696 2.15 7.01 5.50
CA TYR A 696 1.70 7.13 6.89
C TYR A 696 2.30 6.06 7.81
N PHE A 697 2.38 4.81 7.35
CA PHE A 697 3.03 3.74 8.11
C PHE A 697 4.52 4.01 8.34
N ILE A 698 5.25 4.36 7.29
CA ILE A 698 6.68 4.65 7.36
C ILE A 698 6.91 5.88 8.26
N SER A 699 6.09 6.92 8.13
CA SER A 699 6.15 8.11 9.00
C SER A 699 5.86 7.76 10.46
N GLY A 700 4.89 6.88 10.72
CA GLY A 700 4.62 6.36 12.05
C GLY A 700 5.81 5.62 12.66
N LEU A 701 6.53 4.82 11.87
CA LEU A 701 7.78 4.17 12.28
C LEU A 701 8.90 5.19 12.55
N CYS A 702 9.03 6.25 11.75
CA CYS A 702 9.97 7.34 12.01
C CYS A 702 9.69 8.00 13.37
N VAL A 703 8.44 8.39 13.61
CA VAL A 703 8.02 9.02 14.88
C VAL A 703 8.27 8.07 16.05
N LEU A 704 7.92 6.79 15.91
CA LEU A 704 8.18 5.78 16.93
C LEU A 704 9.68 5.63 17.22
N THR A 705 10.53 5.60 16.18
CA THR A 705 11.98 5.53 16.32
C THR A 705 12.53 6.72 17.11
N LEU A 706 12.06 7.95 16.80
CA LEU A 706 12.44 9.16 17.53
C LEU A 706 12.01 9.13 19.00
N LEU A 707 10.77 8.70 19.26
CA LEU A 707 10.26 8.57 20.63
C LEU A 707 11.09 7.56 21.44
N LEU A 708 11.43 6.41 20.86
CA LEU A 708 12.27 5.41 21.52
C LEU A 708 13.70 5.91 21.72
N ALA A 709 14.27 6.63 20.75
CA ALA A 709 15.58 7.26 20.89
C ALA A 709 15.57 8.26 22.05
N PHE A 710 14.56 9.13 22.11
CA PHE A 710 14.37 10.11 23.18
C PHE A 710 14.26 9.45 24.55
N VAL A 711 13.37 8.46 24.72
CA VAL A 711 13.16 7.76 25.99
C VAL A 711 14.42 7.00 26.41
N GLY A 712 15.08 6.30 25.48
CA GLY A 712 16.31 5.56 25.75
C GLY A 712 17.49 6.46 26.12
N SER A 713 17.66 7.59 25.43
CA SER A 713 18.69 8.59 25.77
C SER A 713 18.44 9.23 27.13
N ASN A 714 17.18 9.51 27.47
CA ASN A 714 16.82 9.98 28.81
C ASN A 714 17.17 8.95 29.90
N ALA A 715 16.82 7.68 29.69
CA ALA A 715 17.11 6.61 30.65
C ALA A 715 18.62 6.50 30.93
N MET A 716 19.44 6.54 29.88
CA MET A 716 20.89 6.52 29.99
C MET A 716 21.43 7.80 30.65
N ALA A 717 20.94 8.97 30.27
CA ALA A 717 21.35 10.24 30.87
C ALA A 717 21.03 10.31 32.38
N VAL A 718 19.89 9.76 32.80
CA VAL A 718 19.51 9.67 34.21
C VAL A 718 20.48 8.75 34.94
N GLY A 719 20.71 7.53 34.44
CA GLY A 719 21.66 6.59 35.05
C GLY A 719 23.08 7.17 35.18
N PHE A 720 23.56 7.83 34.12
CA PHE A 720 24.87 8.50 34.12
C PHE A 720 24.94 9.66 35.12
N SER A 721 23.89 10.48 35.18
CA SER A 721 23.87 11.66 36.06
C SER A 721 23.71 11.28 37.53
N GLU A 722 22.99 10.19 37.85
CA GLU A 722 22.93 9.65 39.21
C GLU A 722 24.31 9.16 39.67
N LEU A 723 25.05 8.44 38.82
CA LEU A 723 26.44 8.03 39.12
C LEU A 723 27.38 9.21 39.35
N LYS A 724 27.10 10.36 38.74
CA LYS A 724 27.88 11.60 38.87
C LYS A 724 27.29 12.63 39.81
N ARG A 725 26.17 12.32 40.48
CA ARG A 725 25.44 13.29 41.31
C ARG A 725 26.33 13.92 42.38
N PHE A 726 27.18 13.12 43.02
CA PHE A 726 28.14 13.59 44.03
C PHE A 726 29.29 14.40 43.43
N GLU A 727 29.87 13.97 42.30
CA GLU A 727 30.92 14.73 41.59
C GLU A 727 30.40 16.12 41.19
N LEU A 728 29.18 16.18 40.66
CA LEU A 728 28.52 17.42 40.26
C LEU A 728 28.22 18.31 41.48
N ALA A 729 27.70 17.74 42.57
CA ALA A 729 27.42 18.47 43.81
C ALA A 729 28.69 19.07 44.43
N ILE A 730 29.78 18.30 44.52
CA ILE A 730 31.08 18.79 45.03
C ILE A 730 31.60 19.92 44.15
N ARG A 731 31.55 19.78 42.82
CA ARG A 731 32.02 20.83 41.91
C ARG A 731 31.19 22.11 41.97
N MET A 732 29.88 21.99 42.16
CA MET A 732 29.00 23.13 42.42
C MET A 732 29.37 23.80 43.74
N ALA A 733 29.64 23.03 44.80
CA ALA A 733 30.10 23.56 46.08
C ALA A 733 31.48 24.26 45.98
N THR A 734 32.36 23.82 45.07
CA THR A 734 33.65 24.47 44.80
C THR A 734 33.57 25.62 43.78
N GLY A 735 32.36 26.07 43.38
CA GLY A 735 32.16 27.27 42.57
C GLY A 735 32.08 27.07 41.04
N ALA A 736 31.95 25.84 40.54
CA ALA A 736 31.76 25.61 39.11
C ALA A 736 30.40 26.15 38.61
N THR A 737 30.38 26.91 37.53
CA THR A 737 29.13 27.41 36.93
C THR A 737 28.32 26.27 36.31
N ARG A 738 26.98 26.37 36.37
CA ARG A 738 26.05 25.36 35.83
C ARG A 738 26.30 25.08 34.34
N VAL A 739 26.61 26.12 33.56
CA VAL A 739 26.93 26.02 32.13
C VAL A 739 28.25 25.27 31.89
N SER A 740 29.28 25.52 32.72
CA SER A 740 30.56 24.80 32.63
C SER A 740 30.40 23.30 32.90
N LEU A 741 29.57 22.94 33.89
CA LEU A 741 29.23 21.54 34.20
C LEU A 741 28.45 20.87 33.07
N LEU A 742 27.47 21.57 32.47
CA LEU A 742 26.73 21.06 31.31
C LEU A 742 27.66 20.84 30.11
N LYS A 743 28.49 21.83 29.76
CA LYS A 743 29.44 21.75 28.63
C LYS A 743 30.40 20.58 28.79
N ARG A 744 30.98 20.40 29.98
CA ARG A 744 31.92 19.30 30.25
C ARG A 744 31.23 17.93 30.19
N THR A 745 29.99 17.85 30.63
CA THR A 745 29.18 16.63 30.53
C THR A 745 28.88 16.27 29.09
N LEU A 746 28.43 17.24 28.29
CA LEU A 746 28.17 17.06 26.86
C LEU A 746 29.44 16.62 26.12
N GLN A 747 30.59 17.27 26.36
CA GLN A 747 31.88 16.90 25.77
C GLN A 747 32.29 15.44 26.04
N SER A 748 31.90 14.89 27.20
CA SER A 748 32.19 13.49 27.53
C SER A 748 31.34 12.48 26.76
N ILE A 749 30.18 12.90 26.25
CA ILE A 749 29.24 12.05 25.50
C ILE A 749 29.38 12.26 23.99
N THR A 750 29.82 13.43 23.53
CA THR A 750 30.09 13.72 22.10
C THR A 750 30.86 12.62 21.35
N PRO A 751 31.97 12.04 21.86
CA PRO A 751 32.67 10.99 21.12
C PRO A 751 31.83 9.72 20.91
N LEU A 752 30.95 9.38 21.87
CA LEU A 752 30.02 8.24 21.73
C LEU A 752 28.99 8.52 20.62
N LEU A 753 28.48 9.76 20.53
CA LEU A 753 27.56 10.18 19.48
C LEU A 753 28.21 10.11 18.09
N LEU A 754 29.46 10.58 17.96
CA LEU A 754 30.20 10.55 16.69
C LEU A 754 30.50 9.12 16.23
N ILE A 755 30.90 8.24 17.16
CA ILE A 755 31.13 6.83 16.83
C ILE A 755 29.83 6.16 16.36
N ALA A 756 28.72 6.39 17.08
CA ALA A 756 27.43 5.83 16.69
C ALA A 756 26.95 6.36 15.32
N ALA A 757 27.12 7.66 15.06
CA ALA A 757 26.81 8.25 13.77
C ALA A 757 27.66 7.66 12.64
N GLY A 758 28.96 7.48 12.86
CA GLY A 758 29.86 6.85 11.88
C GLY A 758 29.47 5.41 11.57
N ILE A 759 29.16 4.61 12.60
CA ILE A 759 28.68 3.23 12.42
C ILE A 759 27.35 3.21 11.66
N ALA A 760 26.42 4.10 12.01
CA ALA A 760 25.14 4.19 11.35
C ALA A 760 25.26 4.54 9.86
N ILE A 761 26.10 5.52 9.51
CA ILE A 761 26.36 5.89 8.11
C ILE A 761 26.97 4.71 7.36
N ALA A 762 27.99 4.05 7.93
CA ALA A 762 28.64 2.90 7.30
C ALA A 762 27.64 1.75 7.05
N LEU A 763 26.87 1.36 8.07
CA LEU A 763 25.86 0.30 7.95
C LEU A 763 24.73 0.68 6.98
N SER A 764 24.29 1.94 6.99
CA SER A 764 23.24 2.41 6.09
C SER A 764 23.72 2.38 4.64
N SER A 765 24.93 2.88 4.34
CA SER A 765 25.48 2.87 3.00
C SER A 765 25.71 1.45 2.47
N ILE A 766 26.24 0.55 3.30
CA ILE A 766 26.45 -0.86 2.93
C ILE A 766 25.10 -1.55 2.72
N GLY A 767 24.18 -1.41 3.67
CA GLY A 767 22.84 -2.01 3.59
C GLY A 767 22.07 -1.52 2.36
N TYR A 768 22.16 -0.23 2.05
CA TYR A 768 21.56 0.34 0.86
C TYR A 768 22.15 -0.21 -0.43
N GLY A 769 23.48 -0.32 -0.51
CA GLY A 769 24.15 -0.91 -1.68
C GLY A 769 23.72 -2.36 -1.95
N VAL A 770 23.60 -3.16 -0.89
CA VAL A 770 23.10 -4.56 -1.00
C VAL A 770 21.63 -4.59 -1.43
N LEU A 771 20.80 -3.73 -0.86
CA LEU A 771 19.38 -3.66 -1.21
C LEU A 771 19.18 -3.22 -2.66
N GLN A 772 19.92 -2.21 -3.13
CA GLN A 772 19.85 -1.72 -4.50
C GLN A 772 20.30 -2.77 -5.52
N GLN A 773 21.27 -3.62 -5.17
CA GLN A 773 21.72 -4.73 -6.02
C GLN A 773 20.64 -5.79 -6.23
N ASN A 774 19.82 -6.07 -5.20
CA ASN A 774 18.78 -7.09 -5.25
C ASN A 774 17.41 -6.53 -5.69
N HIS A 775 17.21 -5.21 -5.58
CA HIS A 775 15.97 -4.53 -5.93
C HIS A 775 16.28 -3.22 -6.66
N SER A 776 16.31 -3.29 -7.99
CA SER A 776 16.55 -2.13 -8.88
C SER A 776 15.47 -1.04 -8.78
N SER A 777 14.32 -1.35 -8.18
CA SER A 777 13.19 -0.45 -7.98
C SER A 777 13.31 0.45 -6.74
N LEU A 778 14.40 0.36 -5.99
CA LEU A 778 14.66 1.28 -4.87
C LEU A 778 15.10 2.67 -5.38
N PRO A 779 14.72 3.76 -4.67
CA PRO A 779 15.12 5.11 -5.04
C PRO A 779 16.65 5.27 -5.10
N ALA A 780 17.13 6.43 -5.58
CA ALA A 780 18.54 6.78 -5.38
C ALA A 780 18.78 7.19 -3.92
N LEU A 781 20.00 6.97 -3.41
CA LEU A 781 20.37 7.40 -2.06
C LEU A 781 20.30 8.94 -1.95
N SER A 782 19.36 9.43 -1.15
CA SER A 782 19.20 10.86 -0.90
C SER A 782 20.07 11.32 0.26
N TRP A 783 21.15 12.04 -0.06
CA TRP A 783 22.04 12.65 0.93
C TRP A 783 21.35 13.72 1.77
N THR A 784 20.33 14.38 1.21
CA THR A 784 19.53 15.41 1.89
C THR A 784 18.67 14.80 2.98
N ALA A 785 17.95 13.70 2.71
CA ALA A 785 17.20 12.99 3.75
C ALA A 785 18.12 12.41 4.82
N LEU A 786 19.21 11.76 4.43
CA LEU A 786 20.23 11.27 5.36
C LEU A 786 20.70 12.37 6.34
N GLY A 787 21.05 13.54 5.80
CA GLY A 787 21.50 14.68 6.59
C GLY A 787 20.42 15.22 7.53
N LEU A 788 19.20 15.44 7.02
CA LEU A 788 18.09 16.03 7.77
C LEU A 788 17.62 15.12 8.92
N PHE A 789 17.37 13.84 8.64
CA PHE A 789 16.88 12.91 9.66
C PHE A 789 17.97 12.48 10.64
N GLY A 790 19.22 12.35 10.18
CA GLY A 790 20.37 12.15 11.05
C GLY A 790 20.56 13.33 12.02
N PHE A 791 20.42 14.56 11.53
CA PHE A 791 20.45 15.76 12.36
C PHE A 791 19.29 15.80 13.37
N ALA A 792 18.07 15.46 12.94
CA ALA A 792 16.90 15.42 13.81
C ALA A 792 17.08 14.41 14.96
N LEU A 793 17.60 13.21 14.67
CA LEU A 793 17.91 12.21 15.68
C LEU A 793 18.97 12.72 16.68
N LEU A 794 20.07 13.29 16.18
CA LEU A 794 21.12 13.86 17.04
C LEU A 794 20.60 15.00 17.91
N ALA A 795 19.77 15.89 17.36
CA ALA A 795 19.14 16.98 18.09
C ALA A 795 18.24 16.46 19.21
N ILE A 796 17.43 15.43 18.95
CA ILE A 796 16.56 14.80 19.94
C ILE A 796 17.37 14.15 21.06
N VAL A 797 18.42 13.39 20.73
CA VAL A 797 19.31 12.76 21.72
C VAL A 797 20.02 13.80 22.58
N LEU A 798 20.56 14.86 21.96
CA LEU A 798 21.22 15.96 22.67
C LEU A 798 20.23 16.73 23.56
N SER A 799 19.01 16.97 23.09
CA SER A 799 17.97 17.64 23.88
C SER A 799 17.57 16.82 25.10
N ALA A 800 17.42 15.50 24.95
CA ALA A 800 17.11 14.56 26.03
C ALA A 800 18.21 14.60 27.11
N ILE A 801 19.47 14.42 26.69
CA ILE A 801 20.61 14.46 27.60
C ILE A 801 20.71 15.82 28.30
N THR A 802 20.59 16.91 27.54
CA THR A 802 20.67 18.28 28.06
C THR A 802 19.58 18.54 29.08
N TRP A 803 18.34 18.15 28.81
CA TRP A 803 17.23 18.28 29.74
C TRP A 803 17.53 17.56 31.06
N VAL A 804 17.90 16.28 31.01
CA VAL A 804 18.17 15.50 32.23
C VAL A 804 19.30 16.13 33.04
N VAL A 805 20.43 16.44 32.41
CA VAL A 805 21.60 17.02 33.08
C VAL A 805 21.27 18.38 33.67
N TRP A 806 20.55 19.24 32.92
CA TRP A 806 20.12 20.56 33.38
C TRP A 806 19.20 20.48 34.61
N ARG A 807 18.25 19.54 34.59
CA ARG A 807 17.33 19.31 35.72
C ARG A 807 18.08 18.92 36.99
N ILE A 808 19.12 18.09 36.86
CA ILE A 808 19.92 17.61 38.00
C ILE A 808 20.82 18.71 38.54
N ILE A 809 21.47 19.48 37.65
CA ILE A 809 22.33 20.62 38.04
C ILE A 809 21.52 21.74 38.72
N ASN A 810 20.25 21.92 38.36
CA ASN A 810 19.37 22.91 39.00
C ASN A 810 18.72 22.43 40.30
N ALA A 811 18.86 21.15 40.66
CA ALA A 811 18.39 20.65 41.94
C ALA A 811 19.31 21.14 43.07
N ASP A 812 18.74 21.33 44.28
CA ASP A 812 19.47 21.83 45.44
C ASP A 812 20.68 20.93 45.78
N PRO A 813 21.93 21.45 45.65
CA PRO A 813 23.15 20.69 45.92
C PRO A 813 23.21 20.18 47.37
N MET A 814 22.62 20.93 48.31
CA MET A 814 22.62 20.59 49.73
C MET A 814 21.78 19.36 50.02
N ARG A 815 20.72 19.09 49.26
CA ARG A 815 19.95 17.84 49.39
C ARG A 815 20.76 16.62 48.97
N ALA A 816 21.58 16.74 47.94
CA ALA A 816 22.43 15.64 47.47
C ALA A 816 23.57 15.31 48.45
N LEU A 817 24.08 16.31 49.18
CA LEU A 817 25.10 16.13 50.21
C LEU A 817 24.55 15.62 51.55
N ARG A 818 23.25 15.79 51.81
CA ARG A 818 22.57 15.35 53.05
C ARG A 818 22.13 13.88 53.03
N GLU A 819 22.16 13.25 51.86
CA GLU A 819 21.87 11.82 51.66
C GLU A 819 23.14 10.93 51.77
N LEU A 820 24.29 11.55 52.08
CA LEU A 820 25.50 10.89 52.62
C LEU A 820 25.31 10.60 54.11
#